data_AF-A0A2N2KN69-F1
#
_entry.id   AF-A0A2N2KN69-F1
#
_cell.length_a   1.000
_cell.length_b   1.000
_cell.length_c   1.000
_cell.angle_alpha   90.00
_cell.angle_beta   90.00
_cell.angle_gamma   90.00
#
_symmetry.space_group_name_H-M   'P 1'
#
loop_
_entity.id
_entity.type
_entity.pdbx_description
1 polymer ?
#
loop_
_entity_poly.entity_id
_entity_poly.type
_entity_poly.pdbx_seq_one_letter_code
_entity_poly.pdbx_strand_id
1 'polypeptide(L)'
;MKKALIVLSVVLLLALALLSTDEAKPDSIKGRITGFTAQDMPNDDGAGIILKWKPLDKSHRIIKYNIYRGVSPDSLFLISSMEVDPKMGVLAPDLFYYDRGDQPFIEFENAPSKIKKEKQQNANSPLYRKFPRDPQLLGSLIGRFNIIGGIKNNKLYKKAVPLKHEDDILTGIKLYQFEYIFANPIPGQDYYYTVMGVNERGNSLPYAEIQQVRPEDNPPDDKTILSSTYVRDTGMINFEWIPSVSNPDIDMWEGWLIRRSTIAESGNILPENWQQTALQLFQLPNYYGPGTLYYQVDTKAEGIPLPADMDAYTPVISYSDYSGQTAAIPAKSHRVINASELPTMPSFSIVDKKNDKGDNLVVSIGKPVAYMVSASYTNHAKKALRVNYEIAANEHYKINKLHFSFLSPDGTKIGDKNEFFIDKSLVFKLPKEYVGLTEMRMQISMETVGSKTFETVFTEQKVVYDPINKLFKGEKLFLGGEPVSEQYIDVLTRNAFEPDFMFGNRTNAISRAYDHSIPYEDVLYQRIIGYDASSKQLTMDPQIQVAALADSGYSLSVPLFRDKFNKDLLAQQDEIAKLKTVIATFPQGAAPDSLTDQLQYVEGNYNYITSNPVFLEAQKAKSDKQWLKTMLKAHYANSRTYSYQLLKTDGNGALVITDTYKDDSGNSTFFPSSEWIDSTKIMTFIATLLFCGLIVYAIYHTRRKEVYIRPIAGLHEIDNAIGRATEMGRPIMFVPGWGSLGDVCTIASMMILSQIAKKAAEFDIRIISPHCDYLVLPMAQEIVQSAFSEVGRSDAFDQNDIFYVSGDQFPFCAGVNGITVRERVATVFYMGYFNAEALLLTETGNQAGAIQIAATDAITQIPFFITTCDYTLIGEEFYAASAYLSRNPELVSMLKAQDYFKLIMVIVMVIGTVLSTLHITTYINAFPVE
;
A
#
# COMPACT_ATOMS: atom_id res chain seq x y z
N MET A 1 12.80 -69.15 22.26
CA MET A 1 13.14 -67.92 23.03
C MET A 1 13.42 -66.69 22.16
N LYS A 2 14.35 -66.70 21.19
CA LYS A 2 14.65 -65.51 20.35
C LYS A 2 13.45 -64.91 19.59
N LYS A 3 12.56 -65.74 19.03
CA LYS A 3 11.34 -65.25 18.34
C LYS A 3 10.33 -64.59 19.29
N ALA A 4 10.19 -65.10 20.51
CA ALA A 4 9.31 -64.50 21.52
C ALA A 4 9.84 -63.16 22.03
N LEU A 5 11.17 -63.03 22.17
CA LEU A 5 11.81 -61.77 22.56
C LEU A 5 11.59 -60.69 21.50
N ILE A 6 11.76 -61.02 20.21
CA ILE A 6 11.55 -60.08 19.09
C ILE A 6 10.08 -59.63 19.01
N VAL A 7 9.13 -60.55 19.15
CA VAL A 7 7.70 -60.20 19.17
C VAL A 7 7.38 -59.30 20.37
N LEU A 8 7.94 -59.58 21.55
CA LEU A 8 7.76 -58.74 22.73
C LEU A 8 8.37 -57.35 22.53
N SER A 9 9.54 -57.24 21.90
CA SER A 9 10.18 -55.96 21.55
C SER A 9 9.38 -55.16 20.54
N VAL A 10 8.79 -55.81 19.52
CA VAL A 10 7.95 -55.17 18.52
C VAL A 10 6.62 -54.71 19.13
N VAL A 11 6.00 -55.52 19.99
CA VAL A 11 4.79 -55.13 20.74
C VAL A 11 5.08 -54.00 21.72
N LEU A 12 6.24 -54.00 22.38
CA LEU A 12 6.66 -52.91 23.25
C LEU A 12 6.93 -51.63 22.46
N LEU A 13 7.57 -51.72 21.28
CA LEU A 13 7.78 -50.60 20.37
C LEU A 13 6.47 -50.06 19.79
N LEU A 14 5.52 -50.91 19.44
CA LEU A 14 4.18 -50.52 18.99
C LEU A 14 3.37 -49.91 20.14
N ALA A 15 3.46 -50.45 21.35
CA ALA A 15 2.81 -49.89 22.53
C ALA A 15 3.42 -48.53 22.93
N LEU A 16 4.75 -48.39 22.87
CA LEU A 16 5.46 -47.11 23.05
C LEU A 16 5.10 -46.10 21.95
N ALA A 17 4.95 -46.55 20.70
CA ALA A 17 4.52 -45.71 19.58
C ALA A 17 3.05 -45.26 19.73
N LEU A 18 2.15 -46.15 20.17
CA LEU A 18 0.75 -45.83 20.43
C LEU A 18 0.58 -44.88 21.62
N LEU A 19 1.36 -45.07 22.70
CA LEU A 19 1.42 -44.16 23.85
C LEU A 19 2.03 -42.79 23.52
N SER A 20 2.75 -42.67 22.40
CA SER A 20 3.36 -41.40 21.94
C SER A 20 2.44 -40.55 21.06
N THR A 21 1.26 -41.06 20.69
CA THR A 21 0.28 -40.30 19.89
C THR A 21 -0.52 -39.35 20.78
N ASP A 22 -0.83 -38.15 20.28
CA ASP A 22 -1.62 -37.16 21.04
C ASP A 22 -3.04 -37.67 21.37
N GLU A 23 -3.54 -38.66 20.61
CA GLU A 23 -4.81 -39.32 20.87
C GLU A 23 -4.87 -40.12 22.17
N ALA A 24 -3.72 -40.56 22.70
CA ALA A 24 -3.62 -41.33 23.94
C ALA A 24 -3.62 -40.43 25.21
N LYS A 25 -3.57 -39.10 25.04
CA LYS A 25 -3.59 -38.16 26.17
C LYS A 25 -5.01 -37.92 26.71
N PRO A 26 -5.15 -37.56 28.01
CA PRO A 26 -6.42 -37.10 28.55
C PRO A 26 -6.99 -35.92 27.76
N ASP A 27 -8.32 -35.87 27.60
CA ASP A 27 -9.01 -34.80 26.86
C ASP A 27 -8.65 -33.38 27.36
N SER A 28 -8.26 -33.24 28.63
CA SER A 28 -7.86 -31.96 29.24
C SER A 28 -6.52 -31.40 28.72
N ILE A 29 -5.68 -32.22 28.06
CA ILE A 29 -4.38 -31.81 27.52
C ILE A 29 -4.21 -32.18 26.04
N LYS A 30 -5.19 -32.85 25.43
CA LYS A 30 -5.21 -33.21 24.01
C LYS A 30 -5.29 -31.95 23.14
N GLY A 31 -4.41 -31.82 22.15
CA GLY A 31 -4.29 -30.60 21.35
C GLY A 31 -3.69 -29.40 22.09
N ARG A 32 -3.06 -29.62 23.27
CA ARG A 32 -2.29 -28.57 23.95
C ARG A 32 -0.98 -28.32 23.20
N ILE A 33 -0.70 -27.06 22.92
CA ILE A 33 0.54 -26.62 22.28
C ILE A 33 1.74 -26.90 23.19
N THR A 34 2.86 -27.36 22.60
CA THR A 34 4.10 -27.70 23.32
C THR A 34 5.27 -26.87 22.83
N GLY A 35 6.32 -26.76 23.66
CA GLY A 35 7.50 -25.97 23.33
C GLY A 35 7.22 -24.47 23.21
N PHE A 36 6.16 -23.98 23.86
CA PHE A 36 5.85 -22.56 23.90
C PHE A 36 6.84 -21.82 24.80
N THR A 37 7.50 -20.82 24.26
CA THR A 37 8.44 -19.94 24.98
C THR A 37 8.14 -18.49 24.66
N ALA A 38 8.23 -17.63 25.67
CA ALA A 38 8.30 -16.18 25.50
C ALA A 38 9.70 -15.75 25.90
N GLN A 39 10.37 -14.99 25.03
CA GLN A 39 11.74 -14.53 25.23
C GLN A 39 11.81 -13.05 24.89
N ASP A 40 12.69 -12.34 25.59
CA ASP A 40 13.05 -10.98 25.26
C ASP A 40 13.58 -10.91 23.81
N MET A 41 13.24 -9.86 23.08
CA MET A 41 13.72 -9.69 21.72
C MET A 41 15.15 -9.12 21.76
N PRO A 42 16.13 -9.72 21.07
CA PRO A 42 17.48 -9.18 21.09
C PRO A 42 17.56 -7.87 20.30
N ASN A 43 18.46 -6.99 20.74
CA ASN A 43 18.86 -5.75 20.08
C ASN A 43 17.66 -4.79 19.85
N ASP A 44 16.92 -4.50 20.91
CA ASP A 44 15.80 -3.57 20.90
C ASP A 44 15.74 -2.73 22.19
N ASP A 45 14.82 -1.76 22.18
CA ASP A 45 14.57 -0.80 23.26
C ASP A 45 13.90 -1.42 24.50
N GLY A 46 13.87 -2.75 24.59
CA GLY A 46 13.17 -3.51 25.62
C GLY A 46 11.64 -3.45 25.54
N ALA A 47 11.08 -3.16 24.36
CA ALA A 47 9.64 -3.25 24.10
C ALA A 47 9.22 -4.54 23.35
N GLY A 48 10.15 -5.29 22.79
CA GLY A 48 9.89 -6.44 21.93
C GLY A 48 9.96 -7.78 22.65
N ILE A 49 9.03 -8.67 22.30
CA ILE A 49 8.97 -10.03 22.84
C ILE A 49 8.79 -11.03 21.70
N ILE A 50 9.61 -12.08 21.70
CA ILE A 50 9.52 -13.19 20.75
C ILE A 50 8.79 -14.36 21.39
N LEU A 51 7.67 -14.75 20.77
CA LEU A 51 6.94 -15.96 21.10
C LEU A 51 7.29 -17.05 20.09
N LYS A 52 7.58 -18.25 20.58
CA LYS A 52 7.90 -19.42 19.76
C LYS A 52 7.11 -20.63 20.24
N TRP A 53 6.56 -21.44 19.34
CA TRP A 53 5.94 -22.73 19.70
C TRP A 53 5.94 -23.74 18.56
N LYS A 54 5.73 -25.02 18.89
CA LYS A 54 5.51 -26.07 17.90
C LYS A 54 4.07 -26.05 17.39
N PRO A 55 3.83 -26.02 16.06
CA PRO A 55 2.49 -26.12 15.53
C PRO A 55 1.87 -27.48 15.87
N LEU A 56 0.56 -27.49 16.09
CA LEU A 56 -0.21 -28.72 16.24
C LEU A 56 -0.27 -29.49 14.93
N ASP A 57 -0.32 -30.81 15.02
CA ASP A 57 -0.44 -31.69 13.85
C ASP A 57 -1.70 -31.36 13.04
N LYS A 58 -1.60 -31.46 11.71
CA LYS A 58 -2.69 -31.15 10.77
C LYS A 58 -4.00 -31.91 11.05
N SER A 59 -3.95 -33.06 11.72
CA SER A 59 -5.14 -33.78 12.19
C SER A 59 -6.06 -32.94 13.09
N HIS A 60 -5.53 -31.93 13.78
CA HIS A 60 -6.31 -30.99 14.58
C HIS A 60 -7.05 -29.94 13.76
N ARG A 61 -6.77 -29.83 12.44
CA ARG A 61 -7.41 -28.90 11.49
C ARG A 61 -7.51 -27.47 12.02
N ILE A 62 -6.36 -26.95 12.47
CA ILE A 62 -6.24 -25.60 13.03
C ILE A 62 -6.48 -24.55 11.96
N ILE A 63 -7.38 -23.61 12.24
CA ILE A 63 -7.62 -22.43 11.39
C ILE A 63 -6.88 -21.19 11.88
N LYS A 64 -6.56 -21.13 13.18
CA LYS A 64 -5.76 -20.05 13.76
C LYS A 64 -5.19 -20.38 15.14
N TYR A 65 -4.15 -19.63 15.50
CA TYR A 65 -3.59 -19.56 16.85
C TYR A 65 -3.90 -18.19 17.47
N ASN A 66 -4.67 -18.18 18.54
CA ASN A 66 -4.95 -16.97 19.32
C ASN A 66 -3.80 -16.70 20.30
N ILE A 67 -3.32 -15.46 20.35
CA ILE A 67 -2.17 -15.04 21.17
C ILE A 67 -2.67 -14.11 22.28
N TYR A 68 -2.30 -14.42 23.52
CA TYR A 68 -2.77 -13.71 24.71
C TYR A 68 -1.62 -13.08 25.47
N ARG A 69 -1.84 -11.89 26.02
CA ARG A 69 -0.88 -11.13 26.84
C ARG A 69 -1.55 -10.55 28.07
N GLY A 70 -0.84 -10.54 29.20
CA GLY A 70 -1.26 -9.91 30.44
C GLY A 70 -0.09 -9.37 31.26
N VAL A 71 -0.40 -8.54 32.25
CA VAL A 71 0.55 -8.05 33.29
C VAL A 71 0.46 -8.88 34.59
N SER A 72 -0.29 -9.98 34.54
CA SER A 72 -0.52 -10.93 35.63
C SER A 72 -0.80 -12.30 35.01
N PRO A 73 -0.37 -13.41 35.65
CA PRO A 73 -0.65 -14.75 35.16
C PRO A 73 -2.15 -15.11 35.22
N ASP A 74 -2.93 -14.37 36.01
CA ASP A 74 -4.37 -14.63 36.22
C ASP A 74 -5.26 -13.88 35.21
N SER A 75 -4.68 -12.98 34.40
CA SER A 75 -5.45 -12.14 33.47
C SER A 75 -4.69 -11.81 32.19
N LEU A 76 -4.92 -12.61 31.15
CA LEU A 76 -4.36 -12.41 29.82
C LEU A 76 -5.48 -12.12 28.82
N PHE A 77 -5.33 -11.05 28.04
CA PHE A 77 -6.27 -10.64 27.00
C PHE A 77 -5.78 -11.07 25.61
N LEU A 78 -6.72 -11.43 24.74
CA LEU A 78 -6.43 -11.71 23.33
C LEU A 78 -5.87 -10.44 22.67
N ILE A 79 -4.64 -10.49 22.18
CA ILE A 79 -4.00 -9.37 21.48
C ILE A 79 -3.97 -9.56 19.97
N SER A 80 -3.80 -10.78 19.49
CA SER A 80 -3.71 -11.07 18.05
C SER A 80 -4.06 -12.53 17.75
N SER A 81 -4.13 -12.89 16.47
CA SER A 81 -4.30 -14.26 16.02
C SER A 81 -3.52 -14.51 14.73
N MET A 82 -2.86 -15.67 14.62
CA MET A 82 -2.19 -16.11 13.40
C MET A 82 -3.06 -17.13 12.67
N GLU A 83 -3.48 -16.81 11.45
CA GLU A 83 -4.29 -17.70 10.62
C GLU A 83 -3.46 -18.83 10.00
N VAL A 84 -4.11 -19.99 9.79
CA VAL A 84 -3.50 -21.21 9.27
C VAL A 84 -4.48 -21.88 8.32
N ASP A 85 -3.98 -22.39 7.19
CA ASP A 85 -4.78 -23.26 6.32
C ASP A 85 -4.99 -24.62 7.02
N PRO A 86 -6.24 -25.01 7.36
CA PRO A 86 -6.52 -26.23 8.11
C PRO A 86 -6.26 -27.51 7.31
N LYS A 87 -6.15 -27.45 5.98
CA LYS A 87 -5.85 -28.59 5.10
C LYS A 87 -4.34 -28.80 4.99
N MET A 88 -3.59 -27.73 4.77
CA MET A 88 -2.12 -27.80 4.64
C MET A 88 -1.43 -27.91 6.00
N GLY A 89 -1.98 -27.26 7.03
CA GLY A 89 -1.33 -27.09 8.32
C GLY A 89 -0.10 -26.18 8.22
N VAL A 90 0.80 -26.29 9.19
CA VAL A 90 2.08 -25.56 9.21
C VAL A 90 3.21 -26.55 8.94
N LEU A 91 4.00 -26.30 7.89
CA LEU A 91 5.11 -27.16 7.49
C LEU A 91 6.40 -26.87 8.28
N ALA A 92 6.54 -25.64 8.80
CA ALA A 92 7.68 -25.25 9.60
C ALA A 92 7.67 -26.00 10.95
N PRO A 93 8.85 -26.37 11.50
CA PRO A 93 8.94 -27.08 12.76
C PRO A 93 8.49 -26.22 13.95
N ASP A 94 8.59 -24.90 13.82
CA ASP A 94 8.24 -23.91 14.83
C ASP A 94 7.48 -22.74 14.17
N LEU A 95 6.60 -22.11 14.94
CA LEU A 95 5.96 -20.83 14.65
C LEU A 95 6.57 -19.73 15.52
N PHE A 96 6.61 -18.52 14.98
CA PHE A 96 7.11 -17.33 15.64
C PHE A 96 6.08 -16.21 15.58
N TYR A 97 5.97 -15.45 16.67
CA TYR A 97 5.22 -14.20 16.73
C TYR A 97 6.06 -13.16 17.48
N TYR A 98 6.08 -11.93 16.97
CA TYR A 98 6.83 -10.82 17.53
C TYR A 98 5.82 -9.81 18.09
N ASP A 99 5.80 -9.62 19.40
CA ASP A 99 4.98 -8.59 20.04
C ASP A 99 5.84 -7.36 20.31
N ARG A 100 5.63 -6.29 19.54
CA ARG A 100 6.24 -4.98 19.80
C ARG A 100 5.21 -3.93 20.25
N GLY A 101 3.99 -4.37 20.58
CA GLY A 101 2.86 -3.47 20.83
C GLY A 101 2.27 -2.82 19.57
N ASP A 102 2.69 -3.25 18.39
CA ASP A 102 2.27 -2.79 17.07
C ASP A 102 0.82 -3.15 16.73
N GLN A 103 0.26 -4.16 17.41
CA GLN A 103 -1.15 -4.52 17.28
C GLN A 103 -2.03 -3.70 18.22
N PRO A 104 -3.20 -3.20 17.76
CA PRO A 104 -4.05 -2.41 18.63
C PRO A 104 -4.59 -3.27 19.78
N PHE A 105 -4.32 -2.82 21.00
CA PHE A 105 -4.83 -3.39 22.23
C PHE A 105 -6.35 -3.21 22.35
N ILE A 106 -6.88 -2.09 21.83
CA ILE A 106 -8.33 -1.85 21.64
C ILE A 106 -8.59 -1.42 20.19
N GLU A 107 -9.38 -2.22 19.48
CA GLU A 107 -10.02 -1.85 18.22
C GLU A 107 -11.52 -1.67 18.46
N PHE A 108 -12.05 -0.47 18.23
CA PHE A 108 -13.41 -0.13 18.66
C PHE A 108 -14.52 -0.91 17.95
N GLU A 109 -14.23 -1.48 16.78
CA GLU A 109 -15.15 -2.29 15.99
C GLU A 109 -15.44 -3.66 16.64
N ASN A 110 -14.46 -4.26 17.31
CA ASN A 110 -14.56 -5.61 17.85
C ASN A 110 -14.33 -5.71 19.38
N ALA A 111 -13.85 -4.65 20.02
CA ALA A 111 -13.63 -4.63 21.46
C ALA A 111 -14.96 -4.73 22.26
N PRO A 112 -15.06 -5.66 23.23
CA PRO A 112 -16.27 -5.83 24.02
C PRO A 112 -16.52 -4.61 24.92
N SER A 113 -17.78 -4.37 25.31
CA SER A 113 -18.12 -3.25 26.20
C SER A 113 -17.72 -3.46 27.66
N LYS A 114 -17.50 -4.72 28.05
CA LYS A 114 -17.11 -5.17 29.40
C LYS A 114 -16.19 -6.37 29.26
N ILE A 115 -15.44 -6.66 30.32
CA ILE A 115 -14.59 -7.86 30.41
C ILE A 115 -15.42 -9.11 30.07
N LYS A 116 -14.90 -9.95 29.17
CA LYS A 116 -15.50 -11.24 28.79
C LYS A 116 -14.44 -12.33 28.80
N LYS A 117 -14.73 -13.42 29.50
CA LYS A 117 -13.91 -14.65 29.44
C LYS A 117 -13.91 -15.23 28.02
N GLU A 118 -12.84 -15.93 27.70
CA GLU A 118 -12.72 -16.64 26.44
C GLU A 118 -13.79 -17.73 26.31
N LYS A 119 -14.34 -17.93 25.11
CA LYS A 119 -15.34 -18.96 24.85
C LYS A 119 -14.71 -20.35 24.99
N GLN A 120 -15.52 -21.30 25.45
CA GLN A 120 -15.14 -22.72 25.54
C GLN A 120 -13.92 -22.97 26.43
N GLN A 121 -13.66 -22.07 27.37
CA GLN A 121 -12.67 -22.23 28.42
C GLN A 121 -13.39 -22.39 29.76
N ASN A 122 -12.70 -23.04 30.71
CA ASN A 122 -13.21 -23.19 32.07
C ASN A 122 -13.46 -21.82 32.72
N ALA A 123 -14.40 -21.73 33.66
CA ALA A 123 -14.71 -20.47 34.36
C ALA A 123 -13.49 -19.85 35.07
N ASN A 124 -12.56 -20.70 35.53
CA ASN A 124 -11.31 -20.31 36.19
C ASN A 124 -10.15 -20.05 35.21
N SER A 125 -10.38 -20.13 33.89
CA SER A 125 -9.34 -19.85 32.90
C SER A 125 -8.86 -18.40 33.01
N PRO A 126 -7.55 -18.12 32.96
CA PRO A 126 -7.02 -16.75 33.01
C PRO A 126 -7.23 -15.97 31.71
N LEU A 127 -7.81 -16.60 30.68
CA LEU A 127 -7.94 -16.02 29.35
C LEU A 127 -9.23 -15.22 29.17
N TYR A 128 -9.05 -14.01 28.66
CA TYR A 128 -10.11 -13.09 28.29
C TYR A 128 -10.05 -12.80 26.79
N ARG A 129 -11.19 -12.40 26.23
CA ARG A 129 -11.23 -11.91 24.84
C ARG A 129 -10.46 -10.58 24.72
N LYS A 130 -10.54 -9.92 23.56
CA LYS A 130 -9.94 -8.59 23.36
C LYS A 130 -10.26 -7.63 24.51
N PHE A 131 -9.32 -6.75 24.81
CA PHE A 131 -9.44 -5.80 25.91
C PHE A 131 -10.72 -4.96 25.77
N PRO A 132 -11.50 -4.76 26.85
CA PRO A 132 -12.79 -4.09 26.74
C PRO A 132 -12.65 -2.57 26.56
N ARG A 133 -13.70 -1.95 26.05
CA ARG A 133 -13.87 -0.48 25.98
C ARG A 133 -14.17 0.11 27.36
N ASP A 134 -13.27 -0.12 28.31
CA ASP A 134 -13.36 0.32 29.70
C ASP A 134 -12.19 1.26 30.03
N PRO A 135 -12.44 2.58 30.16
CA PRO A 135 -11.37 3.56 30.38
C PRO A 135 -10.75 3.44 31.78
N GLN A 136 -11.50 2.96 32.78
CA GLN A 136 -10.97 2.79 34.13
C GLN A 136 -10.01 1.60 34.19
N LEU A 137 -10.37 0.50 33.55
CA LEU A 137 -9.48 -0.65 33.42
C LEU A 137 -8.23 -0.29 32.63
N LEU A 138 -8.37 0.44 31.52
CA LEU A 138 -7.22 0.94 30.75
C LEU A 138 -6.33 1.84 31.62
N GLY A 139 -6.93 2.73 32.42
CA GLY A 139 -6.23 3.58 33.37
C GLY A 139 -5.39 2.81 34.40
N SER A 140 -5.83 1.61 34.81
CA SER A 140 -5.07 0.74 35.73
C SER A 140 -3.80 0.13 35.13
N LEU A 141 -3.66 0.18 33.81
CA LEU A 141 -2.49 -0.32 33.08
C LEU A 141 -1.46 0.77 32.78
N ILE A 142 -1.75 2.03 33.13
CA ILE A 142 -0.83 3.15 32.95
C ILE A 142 0.41 2.91 33.83
N GLY A 143 1.59 3.09 33.26
CA GLY A 143 2.86 2.77 33.89
C GLY A 143 3.25 1.28 33.82
N ARG A 144 2.37 0.41 33.32
CA ARG A 144 2.70 -0.99 32.98
C ARG A 144 2.85 -1.23 31.48
N PHE A 145 2.44 -0.27 30.66
CA PHE A 145 2.64 -0.23 29.21
C PHE A 145 2.88 1.22 28.81
N ASN A 146 3.55 1.42 27.69
CA ASN A 146 3.48 2.68 26.96
C ASN A 146 2.19 2.68 26.14
N ILE A 147 1.18 3.44 26.59
CA ILE A 147 -0.16 3.45 25.98
C ILE A 147 -0.25 4.62 25.01
N ILE A 148 -0.50 4.31 23.74
CA ILE A 148 -0.61 5.29 22.66
C ILE A 148 -2.00 5.19 22.05
N GLY A 149 -2.67 6.32 21.91
CA GLY A 149 -3.98 6.38 21.27
C GLY A 149 -3.94 7.12 19.95
N GLY A 150 -4.48 6.50 18.89
CA GLY A 150 -4.72 7.14 17.60
C GLY A 150 -6.05 7.89 17.61
N ILE A 151 -6.04 9.21 17.38
CA ILE A 151 -7.23 10.07 17.35
C ILE A 151 -7.26 10.87 16.06
N LYS A 152 -8.42 10.91 15.39
CA LYS A 152 -8.65 11.85 14.28
C LYS A 152 -8.40 13.29 14.73
N ASN A 153 -7.58 14.06 14.02
CA ASN A 153 -7.20 15.42 14.38
C ASN A 153 -8.41 16.32 14.67
N ASN A 154 -9.48 16.18 13.88
CA ASN A 154 -10.73 16.91 14.06
C ASN A 154 -11.44 16.60 15.39
N LYS A 155 -11.30 15.38 15.93
CA LYS A 155 -11.82 14.96 17.23
C LYS A 155 -10.93 15.53 18.33
N LEU A 156 -9.61 15.42 18.20
CA LEU A 156 -8.66 15.99 19.16
C LEU A 156 -8.92 17.49 19.35
N TYR A 157 -8.91 18.27 18.26
CA TYR A 157 -8.99 19.74 18.34
C TYR A 157 -10.37 20.28 18.72
N LYS A 158 -11.46 19.52 18.49
CA LYS A 158 -12.83 20.00 18.74
C LYS A 158 -13.50 19.39 19.97
N LYS A 159 -13.01 18.25 20.46
CA LYS A 159 -13.67 17.47 21.52
C LYS A 159 -12.84 17.31 22.78
N ALA A 160 -11.54 17.61 22.73
CA ALA A 160 -10.71 17.67 23.93
C ALA A 160 -11.22 18.71 24.92
N VAL A 161 -11.04 18.42 26.21
CA VAL A 161 -11.46 19.29 27.33
C VAL A 161 -10.27 19.52 28.27
N PRO A 162 -10.03 20.75 28.76
CA PRO A 162 -9.00 20.99 29.75
C PRO A 162 -9.41 20.39 31.10
N LEU A 163 -8.53 19.58 31.69
CA LEU A 163 -8.70 18.99 33.01
C LEU A 163 -7.61 19.50 33.94
N LYS A 164 -8.00 20.03 35.11
CA LYS A 164 -7.04 20.39 36.15
C LYS A 164 -6.51 19.11 36.80
N HIS A 165 -5.19 18.95 36.81
CA HIS A 165 -4.51 17.85 37.45
C HIS A 165 -3.39 18.40 38.31
N GLU A 166 -3.52 18.30 39.63
CA GLU A 166 -2.61 18.96 40.58
C GLU A 166 -2.43 20.45 40.25
N ASP A 167 -1.19 20.90 40.08
CA ASP A 167 -0.81 22.22 39.61
C ASP A 167 -0.55 22.24 38.10
N ASP A 168 -1.30 21.50 37.28
CA ASP A 168 -1.21 21.53 35.82
C ASP A 168 -2.57 21.42 35.10
N ILE A 169 -2.57 21.66 33.79
CA ILE A 169 -3.74 21.53 32.91
C ILE A 169 -3.45 20.46 31.86
N LEU A 170 -4.10 19.31 31.99
CA LEU A 170 -4.00 18.20 31.04
C LEU A 170 -5.16 18.21 30.05
N THR A 171 -4.97 17.47 28.96
CA THR A 171 -5.99 17.26 27.95
C THR A 171 -6.81 16.02 28.25
N GLY A 172 -8.10 16.19 28.51
CA GLY A 172 -9.08 15.12 28.68
C GLY A 172 -9.76 14.74 27.37
N ILE A 173 -9.87 13.44 27.11
CA ILE A 173 -10.65 12.91 25.99
C ILE A 173 -11.33 11.58 26.37
N LYS A 174 -12.48 11.29 25.77
CA LYS A 174 -13.22 10.06 26.04
C LYS A 174 -12.69 8.91 25.20
N LEU A 175 -12.63 7.71 25.78
CA LEU A 175 -12.11 6.50 25.13
C LEU A 175 -12.74 6.23 23.75
N TYR A 176 -14.06 6.38 23.57
CA TYR A 176 -14.70 6.12 22.27
C TYR A 176 -14.36 7.13 21.15
N GLN A 177 -13.56 8.17 21.45
CA GLN A 177 -13.13 9.17 20.47
C GLN A 177 -11.84 8.77 19.76
N PHE A 178 -11.13 7.78 20.28
CA PHE A 178 -9.98 7.16 19.63
C PHE A 178 -10.44 6.21 18.50
N GLU A 179 -9.57 6.03 17.51
CA GLU A 179 -9.71 4.99 16.48
C GLU A 179 -9.09 3.68 16.96
N TYR A 180 -7.92 3.78 17.62
CA TYR A 180 -7.14 2.64 18.11
C TYR A 180 -6.44 3.00 19.41
N ILE A 181 -6.26 2.02 20.29
CA ILE A 181 -5.35 2.12 21.44
C ILE A 181 -4.30 1.04 21.31
N PHE A 182 -3.03 1.42 21.38
CA PHE A 182 -1.87 0.55 21.46
C PHE A 182 -1.37 0.49 22.90
N ALA A 183 -0.76 -0.63 23.26
CA ALA A 183 -0.16 -0.83 24.57
C ALA A 183 1.15 -1.56 24.36
N ASN A 184 2.25 -0.80 24.29
CA ASN A 184 3.58 -1.35 24.04
C ASN A 184 4.19 -1.81 25.36
N PRO A 185 4.80 -3.02 25.40
CA PRO A 185 5.60 -3.43 26.54
C PRO A 185 6.67 -2.39 26.88
N ILE A 186 7.09 -2.35 28.14
CA ILE A 186 8.17 -1.47 28.62
C ILE A 186 9.26 -2.30 29.32
N PRO A 187 10.52 -1.87 29.27
CA PRO A 187 11.64 -2.60 29.86
C PRO A 187 11.47 -2.76 31.37
N GLY A 188 11.86 -3.93 31.88
CA GLY A 188 11.84 -4.25 33.30
C GLY A 188 10.46 -4.57 33.89
N GLN A 189 9.39 -4.60 33.09
CA GLN A 189 8.04 -5.00 33.53
C GLN A 189 7.76 -6.48 33.21
N ASP A 190 7.26 -7.25 34.19
CA ASP A 190 6.85 -8.64 33.94
C ASP A 190 5.57 -8.70 33.08
N TYR A 191 5.61 -9.50 32.02
CA TYR A 191 4.47 -9.85 31.18
C TYR A 191 4.28 -11.36 31.11
N TYR A 192 3.05 -11.76 30.81
CA TYR A 192 2.63 -13.15 30.78
C TYR A 192 1.96 -13.46 29.45
N TYR A 193 2.40 -14.52 28.79
CA TYR A 193 1.89 -14.91 27.48
C TYR A 193 1.41 -16.36 27.44
N THR A 194 0.47 -16.63 26.54
CA THR A 194 0.14 -17.99 26.11
C THR A 194 -0.48 -17.96 24.70
N VAL A 195 -0.54 -19.13 24.08
CA VAL A 195 -1.14 -19.34 22.76
C VAL A 195 -2.18 -20.45 22.86
N MET A 196 -3.27 -20.30 22.10
CA MET A 196 -4.37 -21.26 22.05
C MET A 196 -4.77 -21.54 20.60
N GLY A 197 -4.79 -22.82 20.21
CA GLY A 197 -5.24 -23.24 18.88
C GLY A 197 -6.77 -23.24 18.77
N VAL A 198 -7.29 -22.85 17.61
CA VAL A 198 -8.71 -22.96 17.26
C VAL A 198 -8.85 -23.81 16.00
N ASN A 199 -9.67 -24.85 16.06
CA ASN A 199 -9.90 -25.74 14.92
C ASN A 199 -11.00 -25.24 13.98
N GLU A 200 -11.13 -25.89 12.82
CA GLU A 200 -12.12 -25.56 11.79
C GLU A 200 -13.58 -25.65 12.23
N ARG A 201 -13.87 -26.37 13.32
CA ARG A 201 -15.22 -26.43 13.91
C ARG A 201 -15.49 -25.23 14.82
N GLY A 202 -14.52 -24.33 14.97
CA GLY A 202 -14.54 -23.21 15.90
C GLY A 202 -14.31 -23.62 17.35
N ASN A 203 -13.73 -24.81 17.60
CA ASN A 203 -13.45 -25.25 18.96
C ASN A 203 -12.09 -24.72 19.43
N SER A 204 -12.07 -24.09 20.60
CA SER A 204 -10.85 -23.70 21.31
C SER A 204 -10.22 -24.94 21.95
N LEU A 205 -8.95 -25.19 21.63
CA LEU A 205 -8.17 -26.26 22.25
C LEU A 205 -7.56 -25.79 23.58
N PRO A 206 -6.98 -26.69 24.41
CA PRO A 206 -6.25 -26.28 25.60
C PRO A 206 -5.11 -25.30 25.25
N TYR A 207 -5.02 -24.20 25.99
CA TYR A 207 -3.95 -23.21 25.83
C TYR A 207 -2.59 -23.74 26.32
N ALA A 208 -1.51 -23.19 25.80
CA ALA A 208 -0.14 -23.51 26.19
C ALA A 208 0.16 -23.11 27.64
N GLU A 209 1.20 -23.65 28.26
CA GLU A 209 1.62 -23.17 29.57
C GLU A 209 1.96 -21.67 29.53
N ILE A 210 1.51 -20.92 30.54
CA ILE A 210 1.76 -19.49 30.61
C ILE A 210 3.24 -19.27 30.87
N GLN A 211 3.88 -18.47 30.02
CA GLN A 211 5.28 -18.08 30.17
C GLN A 211 5.35 -16.65 30.67
N GLN A 212 6.18 -16.43 31.70
CA GLN A 212 6.57 -15.10 32.14
C GLN A 212 7.79 -14.66 31.33
N VAL A 213 7.80 -13.40 30.93
CA VAL A 213 8.95 -12.75 30.29
C VAL A 213 9.04 -11.33 30.84
N ARG A 214 10.28 -10.86 31.00
CA ARG A 214 10.59 -9.51 31.42
C ARG A 214 11.50 -8.95 30.34
N PRO A 215 11.00 -8.04 29.47
CA PRO A 215 11.83 -7.51 28.41
C PRO A 215 12.86 -6.56 29.01
N GLU A 216 14.04 -6.52 28.41
CA GLU A 216 15.16 -5.71 28.87
C GLU A 216 15.72 -4.94 27.68
N ASP A 217 16.28 -3.77 27.96
CA ASP A 217 16.92 -2.95 26.95
C ASP A 217 18.28 -3.57 26.57
N ASN A 218 18.53 -3.78 25.29
CA ASN A 218 19.65 -4.55 24.77
C ASN A 218 20.56 -3.69 23.90
N PRO A 219 21.87 -3.99 23.81
CA PRO A 219 22.76 -3.24 22.91
C PRO A 219 22.28 -3.27 21.45
N PRO A 220 22.53 -2.21 20.67
CA PRO A 220 22.20 -2.18 19.25
C PRO A 220 22.83 -3.34 18.45
N ASP A 221 22.15 -3.77 17.38
CA ASP A 221 22.62 -4.88 16.54
C ASP A 221 23.88 -4.50 15.74
N ASP A 222 24.94 -5.29 15.89
CA ASP A 222 26.29 -5.08 15.33
C ASP A 222 26.42 -5.37 13.82
N LYS A 223 25.30 -5.46 13.09
CA LYS A 223 25.22 -5.87 11.69
C LYS A 223 25.02 -4.74 10.69
N THR A 224 25.16 -3.49 11.14
CA THR A 224 25.21 -2.33 10.24
C THR A 224 26.23 -2.58 9.11
N ILE A 225 26.02 -2.03 7.91
CA ILE A 225 26.98 -2.17 6.80
C ILE A 225 27.48 -0.79 6.44
N LEU A 226 28.78 -0.53 6.63
CA LEU A 226 29.43 0.73 6.30
C LEU A 226 30.29 0.62 5.03
N SER A 227 30.09 1.55 4.11
CA SER A 227 30.98 1.86 3.00
C SER A 227 31.53 3.28 3.18
N SER A 228 32.81 3.49 2.87
CA SER A 228 33.42 4.81 2.98
C SER A 228 34.37 5.10 1.83
N THR A 229 34.52 6.38 1.49
CA THR A 229 35.46 6.84 0.47
C THR A 229 36.12 8.14 0.92
N TYR A 230 37.44 8.21 0.78
CA TYR A 230 38.23 9.42 0.95
C TYR A 230 38.55 10.05 -0.42
N VAL A 231 38.18 11.31 -0.60
CA VAL A 231 38.41 12.08 -1.82
C VAL A 231 39.66 12.94 -1.62
N ARG A 232 40.79 12.51 -2.15
CA ARG A 232 42.14 12.98 -1.79
C ARG A 232 42.37 14.47 -2.06
N ASP A 233 41.89 14.95 -3.20
CA ASP A 233 42.08 16.32 -3.66
C ASP A 233 41.22 17.33 -2.89
N THR A 234 39.99 16.96 -2.51
CA THR A 234 39.11 17.81 -1.72
C THR A 234 39.39 17.71 -0.22
N GLY A 235 39.79 16.54 0.28
CA GLY A 235 39.90 16.26 1.72
C GLY A 235 38.61 15.71 2.33
N MET A 236 37.61 15.36 1.51
CA MET A 236 36.32 14.87 2.01
C MET A 236 36.41 13.39 2.39
N ILE A 237 35.87 13.02 3.55
CA ILE A 237 35.60 11.62 3.90
C ILE A 237 34.09 11.40 3.89
N ASN A 238 33.64 10.51 3.02
CA ASN A 238 32.25 10.13 2.90
C ASN A 238 31.97 8.85 3.69
N PHE A 239 30.86 8.85 4.42
CA PHE A 239 30.29 7.70 5.09
C PHE A 239 28.93 7.40 4.45
N GLU A 240 28.71 6.15 4.08
CA GLU A 240 27.43 5.64 3.58
C GLU A 240 27.17 4.31 4.29
N TRP A 241 26.09 4.22 5.08
CA TRP A 241 25.81 3.01 5.85
C TRP A 241 24.33 2.63 5.86
N ILE A 242 24.10 1.33 5.98
CA ILE A 242 22.76 0.75 6.12
C ILE A 242 22.61 0.29 7.57
N PRO A 243 21.75 0.95 8.37
CA PRO A 243 21.46 0.55 9.74
C PRO A 243 20.92 -0.88 9.81
N SER A 244 21.17 -1.55 10.93
CA SER A 244 20.56 -2.83 11.27
C SER A 244 19.06 -2.68 11.62
N VAL A 245 18.39 -3.81 11.88
CA VAL A 245 16.95 -3.84 12.22
C VAL A 245 16.60 -3.15 13.55
N SER A 246 17.60 -2.77 14.35
CA SER A 246 17.46 -2.05 15.62
C SER A 246 17.57 -0.51 15.46
N ASN A 247 17.52 0.03 14.24
CA ASN A 247 17.61 1.48 14.00
C ASN A 247 16.68 2.38 14.86
N PRO A 248 15.44 1.97 15.21
CA PRO A 248 14.57 2.79 16.07
C PRO A 248 15.12 3.03 17.49
N ASP A 249 16.06 2.19 17.94
CA ASP A 249 16.63 2.22 19.28
C ASP A 249 17.96 3.00 19.35
N ILE A 250 18.44 3.51 18.21
CA ILE A 250 19.69 4.28 18.16
C ILE A 250 19.42 5.75 18.53
N ASP A 251 20.22 6.31 19.43
CA ASP A 251 20.23 7.73 19.81
C ASP A 251 21.28 8.52 19.03
N MET A 252 22.48 7.95 18.86
CA MET A 252 23.64 8.67 18.32
C MET A 252 24.46 7.81 17.35
N TRP A 253 24.98 8.46 16.31
CA TRP A 253 25.97 7.93 15.37
C TRP A 253 27.29 8.68 15.50
N GLU A 254 28.39 7.97 15.38
CA GLU A 254 29.73 8.54 15.44
C GLU A 254 30.63 7.94 14.37
N GLY A 255 31.33 8.80 13.65
CA GLY A 255 32.33 8.40 12.66
C GLY A 255 33.73 8.46 13.23
N TRP A 256 34.52 7.43 12.97
CA TRP A 256 35.88 7.29 13.49
C TRP A 256 36.85 6.82 12.40
N LEU A 257 38.14 7.05 12.63
CA LEU A 257 39.23 6.55 11.79
C LEU A 257 40.24 5.78 12.65
N ILE A 258 40.46 4.51 12.33
CA ILE A 258 41.39 3.63 13.06
C ILE A 258 42.47 3.06 12.12
N ARG A 259 43.67 2.79 12.65
CA ARG A 259 44.75 2.20 11.86
C ARG A 259 44.47 0.73 11.55
N ARG A 260 44.53 0.31 10.30
CA ARG A 260 44.18 -1.06 9.86
C ARG A 260 44.97 -2.15 10.58
N SER A 261 46.23 -1.89 10.96
CA SER A 261 47.07 -2.83 11.72
C SER A 261 46.56 -3.15 13.13
N THR A 262 45.59 -2.40 13.65
CA THR A 262 44.98 -2.62 14.98
C THR A 262 43.74 -3.51 14.91
N ILE A 263 43.17 -3.72 13.71
CA ILE A 263 42.04 -4.61 13.47
C ILE A 263 42.61 -6.03 13.27
N ALA A 264 42.02 -7.04 13.93
CA ALA A 264 42.49 -8.42 13.83
C ALA A 264 42.45 -8.93 12.37
N GLU A 265 43.30 -9.90 12.00
CA GLU A 265 43.41 -10.43 10.62
C GLU A 265 42.10 -11.00 10.05
N SER A 266 41.12 -11.33 10.89
CA SER A 266 39.76 -11.73 10.48
C SER A 266 38.89 -10.56 9.96
N GLY A 267 39.36 -9.31 10.05
CA GLY A 267 38.83 -8.14 9.35
C GLY A 267 37.64 -7.43 9.99
N ASN A 268 36.97 -8.02 10.97
CA ASN A 268 35.66 -7.54 11.45
C ASN A 268 35.55 -7.31 12.96
N ILE A 269 36.61 -7.49 13.74
CA ILE A 269 36.56 -7.36 15.21
C ILE A 269 37.49 -6.23 15.65
N LEU A 270 36.93 -5.22 16.31
CA LEU A 270 37.67 -4.11 16.93
C LEU A 270 38.26 -4.56 18.27
N PRO A 271 39.48 -4.10 18.64
CA PRO A 271 40.06 -4.40 19.95
C PRO A 271 39.28 -3.70 21.08
N GLU A 272 39.41 -4.22 22.30
CA GLU A 272 38.90 -3.51 23.49
C GLU A 272 39.52 -2.10 23.58
N ASN A 273 38.70 -1.10 23.94
CA ASN A 273 39.11 0.31 24.03
C ASN A 273 39.65 0.93 22.73
N TRP A 274 39.25 0.41 21.55
CA TRP A 274 39.69 0.90 20.24
C TRP A 274 39.60 2.42 20.06
N GLN A 275 38.60 3.07 20.67
CA GLN A 275 38.38 4.51 20.66
C GLN A 275 39.59 5.32 21.17
N GLN A 276 40.40 4.79 22.09
CA GLN A 276 41.59 5.47 22.62
C GLN A 276 42.69 5.68 21.57
N THR A 277 42.66 4.88 20.49
CA THR A 277 43.66 4.92 19.40
C THR A 277 43.07 5.36 18.08
N ALA A 278 41.78 5.70 18.06
CA ALA A 278 41.05 6.16 16.89
C ALA A 278 40.90 7.69 16.91
N LEU A 279 40.77 8.29 15.73
CA LEU A 279 40.44 9.70 15.56
C LEU A 279 38.93 9.83 15.34
N GLN A 280 38.23 10.56 16.21
CA GLN A 280 36.82 10.88 16.00
C GLN A 280 36.69 11.92 14.88
N LEU A 281 35.75 11.70 13.97
CA LEU A 281 35.49 12.57 12.83
C LEU A 281 34.18 13.33 12.97
N PHE A 282 33.12 12.69 13.46
CA PHE A 282 31.83 13.34 13.67
C PHE A 282 31.01 12.64 14.76
N GLN A 283 30.00 13.36 15.25
CA GLN A 283 28.93 12.86 16.11
C GLN A 283 27.61 13.46 15.62
N LEU A 284 26.59 12.62 15.45
CA LEU A 284 25.29 12.99 14.90
C LEU A 284 24.17 12.31 15.67
N PRO A 285 23.09 13.01 16.04
CA PRO A 285 21.92 12.34 16.59
C PRO A 285 21.27 11.47 15.51
N ASN A 286 20.53 10.46 15.94
CA ASN A 286 19.79 9.61 15.04
C ASN A 286 18.55 10.32 14.49
N TYR A 287 18.67 10.85 13.27
CA TYR A 287 17.50 11.33 12.53
C TYR A 287 16.79 10.12 11.92
N TYR A 288 15.71 9.67 12.54
CA TYR A 288 14.97 8.49 12.09
C TYR A 288 14.56 8.61 10.62
N GLY A 289 15.07 7.72 9.78
CA GLY A 289 14.78 7.67 8.36
C GLY A 289 14.86 6.24 7.83
N PRO A 290 13.97 5.84 6.91
CA PRO A 290 14.08 4.54 6.27
C PRO A 290 15.30 4.52 5.33
N GLY A 291 16.07 3.43 5.34
CA GLY A 291 17.03 3.13 4.28
C GLY A 291 18.50 3.40 4.61
N THR A 292 19.21 4.02 3.68
CA THR A 292 20.67 4.24 3.75
C THR A 292 20.95 5.62 4.31
N LEU A 293 21.82 5.68 5.32
CA LEU A 293 22.28 6.91 5.96
C LEU A 293 23.63 7.32 5.36
N TYR A 294 23.94 8.61 5.44
CA TYR A 294 25.18 9.14 4.92
C TYR A 294 25.61 10.39 5.68
N TYR A 295 26.92 10.65 5.67
CA TYR A 295 27.50 11.87 6.19
C TYR A 295 28.81 12.20 5.47
N GLN A 296 29.06 13.48 5.24
CA GLN A 296 30.29 13.96 4.61
C GLN A 296 31.07 14.81 5.60
N VAL A 297 32.32 14.42 5.86
CA VAL A 297 33.23 15.18 6.71
C VAL A 297 34.17 15.99 5.82
N ASP A 298 34.11 17.32 5.92
CA ASP A 298 35.10 18.20 5.29
C ASP A 298 36.24 18.44 6.28
N THR A 299 37.24 17.56 6.23
CA THR A 299 38.33 17.59 7.21
C THR A 299 39.17 18.87 7.10
N LYS A 300 39.15 19.55 5.95
CA LYS A 300 39.88 20.83 5.79
C LYS A 300 39.08 21.98 6.39
N ALA A 301 37.78 22.04 6.15
CA ALA A 301 36.91 23.07 6.72
C ALA A 301 36.80 22.93 8.25
N GLU A 302 36.75 21.69 8.75
CA GLU A 302 36.67 21.37 10.18
C GLU A 302 38.03 21.40 10.90
N GLY A 303 39.14 21.55 10.16
CA GLY A 303 40.49 21.59 10.72
C GLY A 303 40.98 20.27 11.32
N ILE A 304 40.40 19.14 10.89
CA ILE A 304 40.75 17.80 11.36
C ILE A 304 42.04 17.33 10.67
N PRO A 305 43.14 17.09 11.41
CA PRO A 305 44.40 16.64 10.83
C PRO A 305 44.32 15.17 10.42
N LEU A 306 44.42 14.91 9.11
CA LEU A 306 44.43 13.53 8.60
C LEU A 306 45.83 12.91 8.59
N PRO A 307 45.94 11.58 8.81
CA PRO A 307 47.17 10.84 8.60
C PRO A 307 47.71 10.98 7.16
N ALA A 308 49.03 10.94 7.00
CA ALA A 308 49.67 11.07 5.68
C ALA A 308 49.40 9.89 4.73
N ASP A 309 49.23 8.69 5.28
CA ASP A 309 48.91 7.46 4.53
C ASP A 309 47.51 6.98 4.91
N MET A 310 46.49 7.49 4.19
CA MET A 310 45.09 7.12 4.42
C MET A 310 44.80 5.67 4.03
N ASP A 311 45.60 5.04 3.17
CA ASP A 311 45.43 3.63 2.79
C ASP A 311 45.72 2.67 3.96
N ALA A 312 46.47 3.13 4.97
CA ALA A 312 46.74 2.41 6.21
C ALA A 312 45.64 2.55 7.28
N TYR A 313 44.60 3.32 7.02
CA TYR A 313 43.48 3.53 7.96
C TYR A 313 42.19 2.88 7.44
N THR A 314 41.23 2.75 8.34
CA THR A 314 39.92 2.16 8.08
C THR A 314 38.88 2.96 8.87
N PRO A 315 37.86 3.50 8.19
CA PRO A 315 36.74 4.16 8.86
C PRO A 315 35.94 3.16 9.70
N VAL A 316 35.42 3.62 10.81
CA VAL A 316 34.55 2.87 11.73
C VAL A 316 33.31 3.72 11.98
N ILE A 317 32.13 3.09 11.98
CA ILE A 317 30.91 3.71 12.49
C ILE A 317 30.60 3.08 13.85
N SER A 318 30.43 3.93 14.85
CA SER A 318 29.98 3.60 16.21
C SER A 318 28.59 4.20 16.41
N TYR A 319 27.75 3.54 17.20
CA TYR A 319 26.41 4.02 17.50
C TYR A 319 25.97 3.57 18.88
N SER A 320 25.19 4.41 19.54
CA SER A 320 24.70 4.19 20.89
C SER A 320 23.18 4.30 20.97
N ASP A 321 22.57 3.51 21.85
CA ASP A 321 21.16 3.65 22.21
C ASP A 321 20.93 4.75 23.27
N TYR A 322 19.66 4.96 23.64
CA TYR A 322 19.25 5.93 24.67
C TYR A 322 19.70 5.58 26.09
N SER A 323 20.11 4.34 26.34
CA SER A 323 20.67 3.87 27.61
C SER A 323 22.20 3.90 27.64
N GLY A 324 22.84 4.32 26.55
CA GLY A 324 24.29 4.45 26.40
C GLY A 324 25.00 3.14 26.11
N GLN A 325 24.30 2.06 25.74
CA GLN A 325 24.96 0.85 25.23
C GLN A 325 25.36 1.10 23.77
N THR A 326 26.46 0.46 23.33
CA THR A 326 27.08 0.81 22.04
C THR A 326 27.43 -0.40 21.20
N ALA A 327 27.45 -0.20 19.89
CA ALA A 327 28.01 -1.13 18.92
C ALA A 327 28.88 -0.35 17.92
N ALA A 328 29.88 -1.03 17.34
CA ALA A 328 30.78 -0.40 16.38
C ALA A 328 31.27 -1.41 15.35
N ILE A 329 31.41 -0.95 14.10
CA ILE A 329 31.85 -1.78 12.98
C ILE A 329 32.88 -1.06 12.11
N PRO A 330 33.92 -1.75 11.62
CA PRO A 330 34.78 -1.20 10.57
C PRO A 330 34.05 -1.19 9.22
N ALA A 331 34.45 -0.26 8.35
CA ALA A 331 33.93 -0.19 6.98
C ALA A 331 34.22 -1.50 6.23
N LYS A 332 33.18 -2.08 5.63
CA LYS A 332 33.30 -3.25 4.74
C LYS A 332 34.18 -2.93 3.53
N SER A 333 34.11 -1.69 3.04
CA SER A 333 34.97 -1.18 1.98
C SER A 333 35.36 0.27 2.26
N HIS A 334 36.65 0.56 2.11
CA HIS A 334 37.21 1.91 2.11
C HIS A 334 38.03 2.15 0.84
N ARG A 335 37.74 3.22 0.10
CA ARG A 335 38.46 3.59 -1.12
C ARG A 335 39.08 4.98 -0.99
N VAL A 336 40.20 5.18 -1.66
CA VAL A 336 40.81 6.50 -1.86
C VAL A 336 40.71 6.86 -3.34
N ILE A 337 39.95 7.90 -3.66
CA ILE A 337 39.69 8.35 -5.04
C ILE A 337 40.03 9.85 -5.20
N ASN A 338 39.97 10.35 -6.43
CA ASN A 338 39.95 11.79 -6.71
C ASN A 338 38.53 12.25 -7.08
N ALA A 339 38.26 13.56 -7.00
CA ALA A 339 36.95 14.11 -7.32
C ALA A 339 36.47 13.81 -8.75
N SER A 340 37.38 13.56 -9.70
CA SER A 340 37.04 13.15 -11.08
C SER A 340 36.36 11.78 -11.19
N GLU A 341 36.42 10.97 -10.13
CA GLU A 341 35.81 9.63 -10.08
C GLU A 341 34.43 9.65 -9.39
N LEU A 342 34.00 10.81 -8.88
CA LEU A 342 32.67 10.97 -8.28
C LEU A 342 31.56 10.97 -9.35
N PRO A 343 30.35 10.49 -9.02
CA PRO A 343 29.21 10.56 -9.93
C PRO A 343 28.85 12.00 -10.33
N THR A 344 28.48 12.22 -11.59
CA THR A 344 28.01 13.52 -12.06
C THR A 344 26.54 13.73 -11.69
N MET A 345 26.22 14.82 -11.02
CA MET A 345 24.86 15.14 -10.62
C MET A 345 24.02 15.67 -11.81
N PRO A 346 22.84 15.10 -12.10
CA PRO A 346 21.91 15.69 -13.07
C PRO A 346 21.26 16.97 -12.52
N SER A 347 20.86 17.89 -13.40
CA SER A 347 19.98 18.99 -13.02
C SER A 347 18.63 18.45 -12.52
N PHE A 348 17.98 19.14 -11.60
CA PHE A 348 16.65 18.76 -11.12
C PHE A 348 15.79 19.97 -10.85
N SER A 349 14.48 19.77 -10.73
CA SER A 349 13.51 20.79 -10.41
C SER A 349 12.37 20.23 -9.57
N ILE A 350 11.82 21.05 -8.70
CA ILE A 350 10.64 20.71 -7.90
C ILE A 350 9.40 21.34 -8.55
N VAL A 351 8.37 20.53 -8.77
CA VAL A 351 7.10 20.98 -9.32
C VAL A 351 5.95 20.46 -8.48
N ASP A 352 4.88 21.23 -8.38
CA ASP A 352 3.62 20.75 -7.82
C ASP A 352 3.01 19.70 -8.74
N LYS A 353 2.48 18.61 -8.17
CA LYS A 353 1.94 17.53 -8.99
C LYS A 353 0.63 17.99 -9.63
N LYS A 354 0.55 17.92 -10.95
CA LYS A 354 -0.67 18.29 -11.67
C LYS A 354 -1.77 17.28 -11.43
N ASN A 355 -3.01 17.76 -11.40
CA ASN A 355 -4.25 16.99 -11.28
C ASN A 355 -4.32 16.13 -10.00
N ASP A 356 -3.71 16.59 -8.92
CA ASP A 356 -3.71 15.90 -7.63
C ASP A 356 -4.57 16.63 -6.57
N LYS A 357 -4.67 16.04 -5.38
CA LYS A 357 -5.42 16.63 -4.27
C LYS A 357 -4.59 17.64 -3.47
N GLY A 358 -3.45 18.06 -4.00
CA GLY A 358 -2.47 18.89 -3.33
C GLY A 358 -1.72 18.13 -2.26
N ASP A 359 -1.48 16.84 -2.46
CA ASP A 359 -0.82 15.94 -1.52
C ASP A 359 0.49 15.39 -2.07
N ASN A 360 0.99 15.89 -3.20
CA ASN A 360 2.26 15.45 -3.77
C ASN A 360 3.07 16.61 -4.35
N LEU A 361 4.39 16.57 -4.13
CA LEU A 361 5.37 17.33 -4.90
C LEU A 361 6.18 16.35 -5.76
N VAL A 362 6.57 16.76 -6.96
CA VAL A 362 7.38 15.93 -7.87
C VAL A 362 8.77 16.50 -7.99
N VAL A 363 9.76 15.66 -7.70
CA VAL A 363 11.17 15.95 -7.95
C VAL A 363 11.52 15.42 -9.34
N SER A 364 11.60 16.33 -10.32
CA SER A 364 11.95 16.01 -11.70
C SER A 364 13.47 16.05 -11.87
N ILE A 365 14.08 14.91 -12.19
CA ILE A 365 15.52 14.71 -12.27
C ILE A 365 15.90 14.55 -13.74
N GLY A 366 16.79 15.40 -14.22
CA GLY A 366 17.30 15.39 -15.60
C GLY A 366 16.19 15.46 -16.65
N LYS A 367 16.52 14.99 -17.86
CA LYS A 367 15.54 14.76 -18.92
C LYS A 367 15.13 13.27 -18.94
N PRO A 368 13.94 12.92 -19.45
CA PRO A 368 13.47 11.55 -19.57
C PRO A 368 14.48 10.61 -20.24
N VAL A 369 14.45 9.32 -20.01
CA VAL A 369 15.33 8.40 -20.74
C VAL A 369 14.59 7.15 -21.16
N ALA A 370 14.90 6.64 -22.35
CA ALA A 370 14.39 5.37 -22.85
C ALA A 370 15.51 4.33 -22.83
N TYR A 371 15.20 3.10 -22.46
CA TYR A 371 16.17 2.00 -22.40
C TYR A 371 15.49 0.67 -22.75
N MET A 372 16.22 -0.27 -23.34
CA MET A 372 15.66 -1.57 -23.68
C MET A 372 15.53 -2.43 -22.42
N VAL A 373 14.36 -3.07 -22.30
CA VAL A 373 14.10 -4.11 -21.31
C VAL A 373 14.41 -5.49 -21.90
N SER A 374 13.94 -5.75 -23.12
CA SER A 374 14.20 -7.01 -23.83
C SER A 374 14.12 -6.83 -25.34
N ALA A 375 14.77 -7.72 -26.09
CA ALA A 375 14.49 -7.86 -27.52
C ALA A 375 14.36 -9.34 -27.90
N SER A 376 13.67 -9.64 -29.00
CA SER A 376 13.52 -11.02 -29.48
C SER A 376 13.44 -11.07 -30.99
N TYR A 377 13.81 -12.21 -31.57
CA TYR A 377 13.61 -12.45 -32.98
C TYR A 377 12.13 -12.60 -33.30
N THR A 378 11.66 -11.88 -34.31
CA THR A 378 10.26 -11.94 -34.77
C THR A 378 9.91 -13.26 -35.47
N ASN A 379 10.90 -14.02 -35.91
CA ASN A 379 10.72 -15.31 -36.60
C ASN A 379 11.98 -16.18 -36.50
N HIS A 380 11.83 -17.46 -36.86
CA HIS A 380 12.93 -18.43 -36.93
C HIS A 380 14.03 -18.06 -37.93
N ALA A 381 13.71 -17.26 -38.96
CA ALA A 381 14.69 -16.81 -39.95
C ALA A 381 15.63 -15.71 -39.41
N LYS A 382 15.39 -15.19 -38.20
CA LYS A 382 16.23 -14.22 -37.50
C LYS A 382 16.54 -12.93 -38.30
N LYS A 383 15.58 -12.49 -39.11
CA LYS A 383 15.73 -11.32 -40.01
C LYS A 383 15.29 -9.99 -39.41
N ALA A 384 14.59 -10.01 -38.27
CA ALA A 384 14.13 -8.81 -37.61
C ALA A 384 13.98 -9.03 -36.11
N LEU A 385 14.24 -7.97 -35.35
CA LEU A 385 14.17 -7.90 -33.90
C LEU A 385 12.93 -7.09 -33.50
N ARG A 386 12.16 -7.60 -32.55
CA ARG A 386 11.21 -6.82 -31.76
C ARG A 386 11.95 -6.36 -30.50
N VAL A 387 12.05 -5.05 -30.32
CA VAL A 387 12.69 -4.43 -29.16
C VAL A 387 11.60 -3.85 -28.28
N ASN A 388 11.53 -4.30 -27.04
CA ASN A 388 10.67 -3.75 -26.01
C ASN A 388 11.51 -2.85 -25.11
N TYR A 389 11.05 -1.63 -24.90
CA TYR A 389 11.79 -0.62 -24.15
C TYR A 389 10.86 0.03 -23.11
N GLU A 390 11.46 0.61 -22.09
CA GLU A 390 10.78 1.36 -21.05
C GLU A 390 11.26 2.80 -21.05
N ILE A 391 10.46 3.70 -20.48
CA ILE A 391 10.79 5.11 -20.38
C ILE A 391 10.76 5.51 -18.90
N ALA A 392 11.90 5.99 -18.40
CA ALA A 392 11.92 6.78 -17.18
C ALA A 392 11.53 8.21 -17.54
N ALA A 393 10.24 8.53 -17.42
CA ALA A 393 9.68 9.84 -17.76
C ALA A 393 9.75 10.82 -16.57
N ASN A 394 9.46 12.10 -16.84
CA ASN A 394 9.21 13.09 -15.81
C ASN A 394 8.14 14.10 -16.25
N GLU A 395 7.61 14.85 -15.28
CA GLU A 395 6.51 15.80 -15.49
C GLU A 395 6.92 17.08 -16.23
N HIS A 396 8.23 17.37 -16.27
CA HIS A 396 8.74 18.61 -16.86
C HIS A 396 8.93 18.51 -18.38
N TYR A 397 9.37 17.36 -18.89
CA TYR A 397 9.67 17.18 -20.31
C TYR A 397 8.76 16.14 -20.96
N LYS A 398 7.93 16.58 -21.91
CA LYS A 398 7.15 15.66 -22.76
C LYS A 398 8.01 15.14 -23.91
N ILE A 399 8.05 13.81 -24.08
CA ILE A 399 8.77 13.17 -25.18
C ILE A 399 7.95 13.30 -26.47
N ASN A 400 8.61 13.69 -27.57
CA ASN A 400 8.03 13.78 -28.90
C ASN A 400 8.36 12.54 -29.74
N LYS A 401 9.64 12.16 -29.80
CA LYS A 401 10.14 11.04 -30.62
C LYS A 401 11.33 10.36 -29.96
N LEU A 402 11.58 9.13 -30.35
CA LEU A 402 12.79 8.38 -30.01
C LEU A 402 13.57 8.01 -31.28
N HIS A 403 14.89 7.96 -31.15
CA HIS A 403 15.81 7.51 -32.19
C HIS A 403 16.67 6.38 -31.63
N PHE A 404 16.60 5.23 -32.29
CA PHE A 404 17.34 4.03 -31.95
C PHE A 404 18.48 3.85 -32.95
N SER A 405 19.70 3.74 -32.45
CA SER A 405 20.88 3.38 -33.23
C SER A 405 21.37 2.01 -32.79
N PHE A 406 21.48 1.09 -33.75
CA PHE A 406 21.96 -0.27 -33.57
C PHE A 406 23.39 -0.36 -34.09
N LEU A 407 24.31 -0.78 -33.24
CA LEU A 407 25.74 -0.91 -33.56
C LEU A 407 26.21 -2.34 -33.25
N SER A 408 27.22 -2.81 -33.97
CA SER A 408 27.93 -4.03 -33.59
C SER A 408 28.84 -3.77 -32.37
N PRO A 409 29.35 -4.83 -31.70
CA PRO A 409 30.19 -4.68 -30.52
C PRO A 409 31.41 -3.77 -30.73
N ASP A 410 32.02 -3.80 -31.91
CA ASP A 410 33.14 -2.95 -32.34
C ASP A 410 32.75 -1.48 -32.61
N GLY A 411 31.46 -1.16 -32.66
CA GLY A 411 30.92 0.19 -32.92
C GLY A 411 30.58 0.47 -34.37
N THR A 412 30.68 -0.52 -35.26
CA THR A 412 30.21 -0.36 -36.63
C THR A 412 28.68 -0.24 -36.65
N LYS A 413 28.15 0.70 -37.44
CA LYS A 413 26.71 0.97 -37.49
C LYS A 413 25.96 -0.12 -38.26
N ILE A 414 24.99 -0.77 -37.61
CA ILE A 414 24.07 -1.75 -38.21
C ILE A 414 22.90 -1.04 -38.87
N GLY A 415 22.35 0.00 -38.22
CA GLY A 415 21.28 0.84 -38.77
C GLY A 415 20.53 1.63 -37.70
N ASP A 416 19.53 2.41 -38.11
CA ASP A 416 18.72 3.22 -37.20
C ASP A 416 17.23 3.00 -37.39
N LYS A 417 16.45 3.39 -36.37
CA LYS A 417 15.01 3.47 -36.44
C LYS A 417 14.48 4.65 -35.62
N ASN A 418 13.65 5.48 -36.25
CA ASN A 418 12.88 6.49 -35.53
C ASN A 418 11.53 5.90 -35.11
N GLU A 419 11.11 6.29 -33.91
CA GLU A 419 9.80 5.99 -33.37
C GLU A 419 9.04 7.29 -33.10
N PHE A 420 7.91 7.42 -33.79
CA PHE A 420 7.04 8.60 -33.75
C PHE A 420 5.82 8.39 -32.84
N PHE A 421 5.49 7.13 -32.55
CA PHE A 421 4.42 6.71 -31.67
C PHE A 421 5.03 5.84 -30.60
N ILE A 422 5.07 6.35 -29.38
CA ILE A 422 5.77 5.72 -28.26
C ILE A 422 4.87 4.61 -27.70
N ASP A 423 4.97 3.41 -28.26
CA ASP A 423 4.15 2.24 -27.89
C ASP A 423 4.93 1.19 -27.08
N LYS A 424 6.17 1.52 -26.67
CA LYS A 424 7.08 0.66 -25.92
C LYS A 424 7.53 -0.61 -26.68
N SER A 425 7.27 -0.72 -27.99
CA SER A 425 7.68 -1.87 -28.81
C SER A 425 7.92 -1.53 -30.29
N LEU A 426 9.18 -1.60 -30.74
CA LEU A 426 9.51 -1.38 -32.15
C LEU A 426 10.05 -2.63 -32.84
N VAL A 427 9.84 -2.72 -34.16
CA VAL A 427 10.43 -3.77 -35.00
C VAL A 427 11.54 -3.19 -35.88
N PHE A 428 12.75 -3.73 -35.73
CA PHE A 428 13.93 -3.38 -36.52
C PHE A 428 14.30 -4.54 -37.47
N LYS A 429 14.40 -4.25 -38.77
CA LYS A 429 14.81 -5.23 -39.79
C LYS A 429 16.34 -5.24 -39.88
N LEU A 430 16.93 -6.43 -39.79
CA LEU A 430 18.37 -6.60 -39.84
C LEU A 430 18.87 -6.59 -41.29
N PRO A 431 19.98 -5.88 -41.60
CA PRO A 431 20.69 -6.04 -42.85
C PRO A 431 21.18 -7.48 -43.04
N LYS A 432 21.39 -7.91 -44.30
CA LYS A 432 21.72 -9.30 -44.63
C LYS A 432 22.97 -9.82 -43.91
N GLU A 433 23.99 -8.98 -43.75
CA GLU A 433 25.24 -9.32 -43.05
C GLU A 433 25.10 -9.52 -41.53
N TYR A 434 24.02 -9.02 -40.91
CA TYR A 434 23.77 -9.11 -39.47
C TYR A 434 22.62 -10.06 -39.11
N VAL A 435 22.14 -10.87 -40.06
CA VAL A 435 21.10 -11.88 -39.80
C VAL A 435 21.64 -12.91 -38.81
N GLY A 436 20.93 -13.10 -37.70
CA GLY A 436 21.32 -14.05 -36.66
C GLY A 436 22.36 -13.51 -35.66
N LEU A 437 22.57 -12.20 -35.58
CA LEU A 437 23.45 -11.57 -34.58
C LEU A 437 23.16 -12.06 -33.14
N THR A 438 24.20 -12.26 -32.36
CA THR A 438 24.07 -12.67 -30.95
C THR A 438 24.40 -11.56 -29.98
N GLU A 439 25.06 -10.50 -30.45
CA GLU A 439 25.48 -9.36 -29.64
C GLU A 439 25.35 -8.06 -30.45
N MET A 440 24.96 -6.98 -29.77
CA MET A 440 24.94 -5.63 -30.32
C MET A 440 25.10 -4.58 -29.22
N ARG A 441 25.41 -3.36 -29.62
CA ARG A 441 25.21 -2.17 -28.80
C ARG A 441 24.00 -1.42 -29.31
N MET A 442 23.22 -0.88 -28.40
CA MET A 442 22.04 -0.12 -28.72
C MET A 442 22.10 1.22 -28.02
N GLN A 443 21.90 2.28 -28.79
CA GLN A 443 21.82 3.66 -28.29
C GLN A 443 20.41 4.20 -28.52
N ILE A 444 19.86 4.87 -27.51
CA ILE A 444 18.55 5.54 -27.63
C ILE A 444 18.68 7.01 -27.25
N SER A 445 18.35 7.88 -28.18
CA SER A 445 18.20 9.32 -27.95
C SER A 445 16.74 9.73 -28.11
N MET A 446 16.38 10.85 -27.48
CA MET A 446 15.01 11.37 -27.53
C MET A 446 14.99 12.78 -28.11
N GLU A 447 13.84 13.16 -28.65
CA GLU A 447 13.47 14.53 -28.97
C GLU A 447 12.34 14.94 -27.99
N THR A 448 12.55 16.00 -27.22
CA THR A 448 11.50 16.57 -26.35
C THR A 448 10.64 17.57 -27.13
N VAL A 449 9.37 17.73 -26.72
CA VAL A 449 8.45 18.69 -27.33
C VAL A 449 9.05 20.10 -27.21
N GLY A 450 9.28 20.77 -28.35
CA GLY A 450 9.83 22.13 -28.43
C GLY A 450 11.30 22.21 -28.86
N SER A 451 12.12 21.18 -28.59
CA SER A 451 13.56 21.15 -28.93
C SER A 451 13.83 21.06 -30.45
N LYS A 452 12.95 20.37 -31.19
CA LYS A 452 13.06 20.07 -32.64
C LYS A 452 14.34 19.32 -33.06
N THR A 453 15.20 18.95 -32.12
CA THR A 453 16.45 18.20 -32.35
C THR A 453 16.57 17.08 -31.30
N PHE A 454 17.20 15.98 -31.70
CA PHE A 454 17.51 14.89 -30.76
C PHE A 454 18.59 15.34 -29.78
N GLU A 455 18.42 14.94 -28.52
CA GLU A 455 19.40 15.18 -27.47
C GLU A 455 20.74 14.51 -27.82
N THR A 456 21.84 15.21 -27.49
CA THR A 456 23.21 14.68 -27.70
C THR A 456 23.58 13.61 -26.68
N VAL A 457 22.93 13.64 -25.50
CA VAL A 457 23.05 12.63 -24.47
C VAL A 457 22.06 11.50 -24.76
N PHE A 458 22.57 10.28 -24.86
CA PHE A 458 21.81 9.07 -25.15
C PHE A 458 22.05 8.01 -24.08
N THR A 459 21.11 7.06 -23.99
CA THR A 459 21.34 5.82 -23.27
C THR A 459 22.13 4.84 -24.13
N GLU A 460 23.02 4.06 -23.55
CA GLU A 460 23.75 2.99 -24.24
C GLU A 460 23.68 1.68 -23.43
N GLN A 461 23.39 0.57 -24.11
CA GLN A 461 23.43 -0.77 -23.54
C GLN A 461 24.16 -1.74 -24.47
N LYS A 462 25.01 -2.58 -23.88
CA LYS A 462 25.43 -3.83 -24.51
C LYS A 462 24.31 -4.85 -24.36
N VAL A 463 23.94 -5.47 -25.47
CA VAL A 463 22.78 -6.35 -25.58
C VAL A 463 23.23 -7.72 -26.09
N VAL A 464 22.93 -8.77 -25.32
CA VAL A 464 23.42 -10.13 -25.56
C VAL A 464 22.26 -11.12 -25.66
N TYR A 465 22.31 -12.01 -26.63
CA TYR A 465 21.31 -13.06 -26.86
C TYR A 465 21.45 -14.20 -25.85
N ASP A 466 20.39 -14.47 -25.10
CA ASP A 466 20.25 -15.63 -24.23
C ASP A 466 19.60 -16.79 -25.03
N PRO A 467 20.35 -17.85 -25.37
CA PRO A 467 19.82 -18.95 -26.18
C PRO A 467 18.81 -19.82 -25.43
N ILE A 468 18.84 -19.83 -24.09
CA ILE A 468 17.93 -20.63 -23.24
C ILE A 468 16.56 -19.97 -23.26
N ASN A 469 16.53 -18.66 -22.99
CA ASN A 469 15.28 -17.89 -22.92
C ASN A 469 14.84 -17.34 -24.28
N LYS A 470 15.67 -17.51 -25.33
CA LYS A 470 15.44 -17.06 -26.72
C LYS A 470 15.18 -15.55 -26.84
N LEU A 471 15.78 -14.75 -25.96
CA LEU A 471 15.62 -13.31 -25.90
C LEU A 471 16.97 -12.62 -25.69
N PHE A 472 17.06 -11.35 -26.06
CA PHE A 472 18.19 -10.50 -25.78
C PHE A 472 18.00 -9.79 -24.45
N LYS A 473 19.07 -9.75 -23.65
CA LYS A 473 19.15 -9.03 -22.37
C LYS A 473 20.14 -7.88 -22.47
N GLY A 474 19.81 -6.76 -21.86
CA GLY A 474 20.76 -5.67 -21.64
C GLY A 474 21.66 -6.01 -20.45
N GLU A 475 22.95 -5.69 -20.56
CA GLU A 475 23.88 -5.68 -19.42
C GLU A 475 23.69 -4.36 -18.63
N LYS A 476 24.75 -3.56 -18.47
CA LYS A 476 24.69 -2.24 -17.81
C LYS A 476 24.05 -1.19 -18.72
N LEU A 477 23.31 -0.27 -18.11
CA LEU A 477 22.76 0.91 -18.78
C LEU A 477 23.63 2.12 -18.49
N PHE A 478 24.14 2.73 -19.56
CA PHE A 478 24.91 3.94 -19.51
C PHE A 478 24.08 5.15 -19.94
N LEU A 479 24.29 6.31 -19.32
CA LEU A 479 23.77 7.60 -19.77
C LEU A 479 24.92 8.60 -19.81
N GLY A 480 25.23 9.17 -20.98
CA GLY A 480 26.33 10.13 -21.10
C GLY A 480 27.69 9.55 -20.66
N GLY A 481 27.87 8.22 -20.75
CA GLY A 481 29.07 7.51 -20.31
C GLY A 481 29.06 7.02 -18.86
N GLU A 482 28.07 7.37 -18.04
CA GLU A 482 27.98 6.92 -16.65
C GLU A 482 27.09 5.68 -16.48
N PRO A 483 27.46 4.69 -15.65
CA PRO A 483 26.73 3.45 -15.44
C PRO A 483 25.51 3.65 -14.52
N VAL A 484 24.49 4.36 -14.99
CA VAL A 484 23.31 4.73 -14.19
C VAL A 484 22.54 3.55 -13.61
N SER A 485 22.63 2.34 -14.20
CA SER A 485 22.03 1.14 -13.60
C SER A 485 22.68 0.67 -12.30
N GLU A 486 23.92 1.10 -12.02
CA GLU A 486 24.70 0.75 -10.82
C GLU A 486 24.87 1.94 -9.86
N GLN A 487 24.21 3.06 -10.15
CA GLN A 487 24.22 4.25 -9.33
C GLN A 487 22.82 4.49 -8.75
N TYR A 488 22.78 5.26 -7.67
CA TYR A 488 21.57 5.59 -6.93
C TYR A 488 21.43 7.10 -6.80
N ILE A 489 20.18 7.56 -6.75
CA ILE A 489 19.83 8.93 -6.40
C ILE A 489 18.87 8.88 -5.22
N ASP A 490 19.20 9.61 -4.17
CA ASP A 490 18.41 9.75 -2.97
C ASP A 490 17.88 11.20 -2.93
N VAL A 491 16.58 11.35 -2.70
CA VAL A 491 15.92 12.67 -2.61
C VAL A 491 15.82 13.07 -1.15
N LEU A 492 16.60 14.06 -0.74
CA LEU A 492 16.66 14.50 0.64
C LEU A 492 15.64 15.61 0.85
N THR A 493 14.88 15.52 1.93
CA THR A 493 13.76 16.44 2.18
C THR A 493 13.86 17.04 3.57
N ARG A 494 13.55 18.33 3.68
CA ARG A 494 13.47 19.02 4.97
C ARG A 494 12.18 19.82 5.04
N ASN A 495 11.31 19.55 6.00
CA ASN A 495 10.18 20.43 6.26
C ASN A 495 10.61 21.63 7.12
N ALA A 496 9.69 22.52 7.48
CA ALA A 496 10.03 23.69 8.31
C ALA A 496 10.25 23.40 9.81
N PHE A 497 10.13 22.13 10.23
CA PHE A 497 10.31 21.69 11.62
C PHE A 497 11.62 20.94 11.83
N GLU A 498 12.06 20.19 10.82
CA GLU A 498 13.29 19.42 10.91
C GLU A 498 14.53 20.33 10.96
N PRO A 499 15.50 20.04 11.83
CA PRO A 499 16.74 20.80 11.90
C PRO A 499 17.59 20.62 10.63
N ASP A 500 17.60 19.42 10.06
CA ASP A 500 18.42 19.04 8.91
C ASP A 500 17.61 18.26 7.85
N PHE A 501 18.21 18.03 6.69
CA PHE A 501 17.63 17.22 5.63
C PHE A 501 17.52 15.76 6.08
N MET A 502 16.29 15.26 6.08
CA MET A 502 16.02 13.86 6.38
C MET A 502 16.55 12.97 5.26
N PHE A 503 17.03 11.79 5.67
CA PHE A 503 17.55 10.78 4.75
C PHE A 503 16.52 10.42 3.68
N GLY A 504 17.00 10.34 2.44
CA GLY A 504 16.14 10.34 1.27
C GLY A 504 15.70 8.96 0.85
N ASN A 505 14.56 8.89 0.14
CA ASN A 505 14.14 7.66 -0.52
C ASN A 505 15.06 7.37 -1.70
N ARG A 506 15.77 6.24 -1.61
CA ARG A 506 16.71 5.78 -2.63
C ARG A 506 16.01 5.26 -3.87
N THR A 507 16.41 5.78 -5.01
CA THR A 507 15.99 5.31 -6.34
C THR A 507 17.21 4.92 -7.17
N ASN A 508 17.02 4.07 -8.17
CA ASN A 508 18.08 3.84 -9.17
C ASN A 508 18.30 5.14 -9.97
N ALA A 509 19.54 5.47 -10.35
CA ALA A 509 19.88 6.70 -11.08
C ALA A 509 19.31 6.77 -12.52
N ILE A 510 18.63 5.71 -12.98
CA ILE A 510 17.78 5.73 -14.17
C ILE A 510 16.52 6.59 -13.96
N SER A 511 16.02 6.66 -12.72
CA SER A 511 14.77 7.35 -12.38
C SER A 511 14.84 8.84 -12.73
N ARG A 512 13.73 9.38 -13.25
CA ARG A 512 13.63 10.77 -13.70
C ARG A 512 12.55 11.58 -13.00
N ALA A 513 11.73 10.94 -12.19
CA ALA A 513 10.77 11.58 -11.32
C ALA A 513 10.71 10.83 -9.99
N TYR A 514 10.54 11.57 -8.92
CA TYR A 514 10.21 11.03 -7.60
C TYR A 514 9.00 11.79 -7.06
N ASP A 515 7.94 11.04 -6.75
CA ASP A 515 6.72 11.58 -6.16
C ASP A 515 6.86 11.60 -4.64
N HIS A 516 7.01 12.80 -4.09
CA HIS A 516 7.01 13.01 -2.65
C HIS A 516 5.57 13.20 -2.16
N SER A 517 5.01 12.13 -1.59
CA SER A 517 3.69 12.16 -0.95
C SER A 517 3.73 12.93 0.37
N ILE A 518 2.99 14.02 0.45
CA ILE A 518 2.81 14.90 1.61
C ILE A 518 1.32 14.86 2.02
N PRO A 519 0.91 13.77 2.71
CA PRO A 519 -0.48 13.55 3.05
C PRO A 519 -0.97 14.62 4.03
N TYR A 520 -2.29 14.84 4.02
CA TYR A 520 -2.94 15.63 5.05
C TYR A 520 -2.86 14.92 6.39
N GLU A 521 -2.56 15.66 7.44
CA GLU A 521 -2.68 15.15 8.81
C GLU A 521 -4.12 14.70 9.05
N ASP A 522 -4.29 13.47 9.54
CA ASP A 522 -5.59 12.84 9.73
C ASP A 522 -5.68 12.16 11.10
N VAL A 523 -4.86 11.14 11.37
CA VAL A 523 -4.81 10.47 12.68
C VAL A 523 -3.53 10.87 13.42
N LEU A 524 -3.72 11.37 14.64
CA LEU A 524 -2.66 11.77 15.55
C LEU A 524 -2.48 10.71 16.63
N TYR A 525 -1.24 10.28 16.83
CA TYR A 525 -0.87 9.34 17.87
C TYR A 525 -0.40 10.11 19.10
N GLN A 526 -1.08 9.93 20.22
CA GLN A 526 -0.82 10.67 21.46
C GLN A 526 -0.62 9.69 22.61
N ARG A 527 0.39 9.94 23.45
CA ARG A 527 0.63 9.15 24.65
C ARG A 527 -0.47 9.43 25.68
N ILE A 528 -1.08 8.37 26.19
CA ILE A 528 -2.06 8.44 27.28
C ILE A 528 -1.29 8.32 28.59
N ILE A 529 -1.35 9.35 29.42
CA ILE A 529 -0.55 9.48 30.65
C ILE A 529 -1.37 9.27 31.92
N GLY A 530 -2.71 9.29 31.84
CA GLY A 530 -3.56 9.11 33.01
C GLY A 530 -5.02 8.83 32.69
N TYR A 531 -5.81 8.69 33.75
CA TYR A 531 -7.26 8.57 33.71
C TYR A 531 -7.87 9.38 34.85
N ASP A 532 -8.76 10.32 34.50
CA ASP A 532 -9.53 11.08 35.48
C ASP A 532 -10.87 10.37 35.75
N ALA A 533 -11.01 9.84 36.97
CA ALA A 533 -12.20 9.11 37.39
C ALA A 533 -13.46 9.98 37.48
N SER A 534 -13.30 11.28 37.75
CA SER A 534 -14.44 12.20 37.94
C SER A 534 -15.17 12.47 36.62
N SER A 535 -14.42 12.76 35.56
CA SER A 535 -14.96 13.02 34.21
C SER A 535 -15.00 11.77 33.32
N LYS A 536 -14.39 10.65 33.76
CA LYS A 536 -14.25 9.38 33.02
C LYS A 536 -13.52 9.55 31.69
N GLN A 537 -12.44 10.32 31.70
CA GLN A 537 -11.64 10.65 30.52
C GLN A 537 -10.20 10.19 30.70
N LEU A 538 -9.58 9.81 29.58
CA LEU A 538 -8.14 9.60 29.52
C LEU A 538 -7.46 10.96 29.45
N THR A 539 -6.33 11.09 30.12
CA THR A 539 -5.52 12.31 30.13
C THR A 539 -4.28 12.15 29.26
N MET A 540 -3.91 13.23 28.58
CA MET A 540 -2.75 13.35 27.69
C MET A 540 -2.20 14.77 27.76
N ASP A 541 -0.98 14.97 27.26
CA ASP A 541 -0.35 16.28 27.11
C ASP A 541 0.18 16.47 25.68
N PRO A 542 -0.72 16.60 24.69
CA PRO A 542 -0.35 16.74 23.29
C PRO A 542 0.35 18.08 23.05
N GLN A 543 1.52 18.03 22.42
CA GLN A 543 2.27 19.19 21.95
C GLN A 543 2.18 19.28 20.43
N ILE A 544 1.81 20.45 19.91
CA ILE A 544 1.73 20.74 18.48
C ILE A 544 2.87 21.68 18.13
N GLN A 545 3.82 21.21 17.34
CA GLN A 545 4.90 22.05 16.84
C GLN A 545 4.37 23.05 15.80
N VAL A 546 4.52 24.34 16.05
CA VAL A 546 3.97 25.42 15.20
C VAL A 546 5.05 26.02 14.31
N ALA A 547 6.26 26.19 14.83
CA ALA A 547 7.41 26.72 14.09
C ALA A 547 8.71 26.20 14.72
N ALA A 548 9.77 26.14 13.93
CA ALA A 548 11.14 25.88 14.40
C ALA A 548 12.11 26.87 13.77
N LEU A 549 13.26 27.07 14.40
CA LEU A 549 14.39 27.79 13.84
C LEU A 549 15.50 26.79 13.53
N ALA A 550 15.79 26.62 12.24
CA ALA A 550 16.85 25.74 11.75
C ALA A 550 18.18 26.01 12.49
N ASP A 551 18.95 24.94 12.69
CA ASP A 551 20.32 24.96 13.24
C ASP A 551 20.47 25.45 14.70
N SER A 552 19.37 25.86 15.35
CA SER A 552 19.39 26.37 16.74
C SER A 552 18.75 25.44 17.77
N GLY A 553 17.92 24.50 17.32
CA GLY A 553 17.06 23.67 18.18
C GLY A 553 15.85 24.41 18.78
N TYR A 554 15.71 25.73 18.55
CA TYR A 554 14.57 26.49 19.09
C TYR A 554 13.28 26.18 18.35
N SER A 555 12.20 25.99 19.10
CA SER A 555 10.89 25.65 18.56
C SER A 555 9.75 26.28 19.35
N LEU A 556 8.70 26.66 18.61
CA LEU A 556 7.41 27.04 19.16
C LEU A 556 6.51 25.81 19.11
N SER A 557 6.42 25.07 20.20
CA SER A 557 5.45 24.00 20.40
C SER A 557 4.37 24.46 21.37
N VAL A 558 3.12 24.11 21.08
CA VAL A 558 1.98 24.58 21.86
C VAL A 558 1.08 23.43 22.31
N PRO A 559 0.55 23.47 23.55
CA PRO A 559 -0.52 22.59 23.97
C PRO A 559 -1.84 22.99 23.30
N LEU A 560 -2.87 22.17 23.44
CA LEU A 560 -4.20 22.48 22.89
C LEU A 560 -4.88 23.69 23.53
N PHE A 561 -4.51 24.03 24.77
CA PHE A 561 -5.19 25.07 25.55
C PHE A 561 -4.28 26.25 25.84
N ARG A 562 -4.79 27.46 25.55
CA ARG A 562 -4.07 28.72 25.74
C ARG A 562 -3.61 28.94 27.19
N ASP A 563 -4.45 28.58 28.16
CA ASP A 563 -4.13 28.75 29.59
C ASP A 563 -2.94 27.86 30.02
N LYS A 564 -2.87 26.62 29.50
CA LYS A 564 -1.73 25.72 29.70
C LYS A 564 -0.47 26.33 29.09
N PHE A 565 -0.55 26.81 27.85
CA PHE A 565 0.58 27.46 27.18
C PHE A 565 1.11 28.68 27.96
N ASN A 566 0.22 29.57 28.41
CA ASN A 566 0.63 30.75 29.17
C ASN A 566 1.30 30.36 30.50
N LYS A 567 0.81 29.31 31.15
CA LYS A 567 1.39 28.78 32.38
C LYS A 567 2.77 28.19 32.14
N ASP A 568 2.94 27.40 31.08
CA ASP A 568 4.23 26.80 30.71
C ASP A 568 5.25 27.90 30.37
N LEU A 569 4.82 28.95 29.68
CA LEU A 569 5.66 30.10 29.34
C LEU A 569 6.11 30.88 30.60
N LEU A 570 5.23 31.04 31.59
CA LEU A 570 5.59 31.64 32.88
C LEU A 570 6.57 30.74 33.65
N ALA A 571 6.38 29.42 33.63
CA ALA A 571 7.28 28.47 34.28
C ALA A 571 8.69 28.51 33.66
N GLN A 572 8.79 28.62 32.33
CA GLN A 572 10.07 28.83 31.63
C GLN A 572 10.73 30.15 32.06
N GLN A 573 9.96 31.23 32.20
CA GLN A 573 10.48 32.51 32.69
C GLN A 573 11.04 32.41 34.12
N ASP A 574 10.35 31.70 35.00
CA ASP A 574 10.81 31.44 36.37
C ASP A 574 12.06 30.54 36.40
N GLU A 575 12.16 29.57 35.49
CA GLU A 575 13.35 28.73 35.33
C GLU A 575 14.57 29.54 34.89
N ILE A 576 14.42 30.44 33.91
CA ILE A 576 15.47 31.37 33.49
C ILE A 576 15.97 32.21 34.68
N ALA A 577 15.05 32.74 35.50
CA ALA A 577 15.40 33.52 36.68
C ALA A 577 16.17 32.68 37.72
N LYS A 578 15.77 31.41 37.93
CA LYS A 578 16.45 30.47 38.82
C LYS A 578 17.86 30.14 38.32
N LEU A 579 18.01 29.78 37.04
CA LEU A 579 19.30 29.45 36.44
C LEU A 579 20.27 30.63 36.52
N LYS A 580 19.81 31.86 36.21
CA LYS A 580 20.63 33.08 36.38
C LYS A 580 21.08 33.29 37.82
N THR A 581 20.19 33.04 38.78
CA THR A 581 20.52 33.15 40.21
C THR A 581 21.56 32.11 40.62
N VAL A 582 21.43 30.86 40.17
CA VAL A 582 22.39 29.77 40.43
C VAL A 582 23.75 30.07 39.80
N ILE A 583 23.78 30.48 38.53
CA ILE A 583 25.03 30.84 37.83
C ILE A 583 25.73 32.00 38.53
N ALA A 584 24.99 32.99 39.05
CA ALA A 584 25.55 34.11 39.81
C ALA A 584 26.19 33.71 41.15
N THR A 585 25.96 32.48 41.66
CA THR A 585 26.66 31.98 42.86
C THR A 585 28.09 31.52 42.56
N PHE A 586 28.44 31.30 41.29
CA PHE A 586 29.79 30.96 40.87
C PHE A 586 30.62 32.23 40.60
N PRO A 587 31.94 32.21 40.83
CA PRO A 587 32.83 33.25 40.33
C PRO A 587 32.68 33.44 38.82
N GLN A 588 32.96 34.65 38.33
CA GLN A 588 32.79 34.99 36.91
C GLN A 588 33.56 34.01 36.01
N GLY A 589 32.84 33.36 35.10
CA GLY A 589 33.41 32.37 34.17
C GLY A 589 33.74 31.00 34.78
N ALA A 590 33.33 30.74 36.03
CA ALA A 590 33.56 29.47 36.73
C ALA A 590 32.29 28.61 36.89
N ALA A 591 31.17 29.03 36.30
CA ALA A 591 29.95 28.22 36.28
C ALA A 591 30.18 26.99 35.37
N PRO A 592 29.66 25.81 35.73
CA PRO A 592 29.68 24.63 34.86
C PRO A 592 29.09 24.93 33.49
N ASP A 593 29.74 24.45 32.43
CA ASP A 593 29.27 24.62 31.04
C ASP A 593 27.82 24.11 30.89
N SER A 594 27.49 22.97 31.49
CA SER A 594 26.12 22.41 31.50
C SER A 594 25.03 23.38 31.98
N LEU A 595 25.29 24.17 33.03
CA LEU A 595 24.33 25.16 33.52
C LEU A 595 24.24 26.37 32.58
N THR A 596 25.38 26.76 32.01
CA THR A 596 25.48 27.91 31.10
C THR A 596 24.79 27.60 29.77
N ASP A 597 24.99 26.40 29.23
CA ASP A 597 24.34 25.87 28.04
C ASP A 597 22.83 25.72 28.25
N GLN A 598 22.40 25.19 29.41
CA GLN A 598 20.98 25.11 29.75
C GLN A 598 20.33 26.50 29.79
N LEU A 599 20.97 27.49 30.42
CA LEU A 599 20.46 28.86 30.44
C LEU A 599 20.37 29.43 29.01
N GLN A 600 21.44 29.27 28.22
CA GLN A 600 21.48 29.75 26.84
C GLN A 600 20.33 29.17 26.01
N TYR A 601 20.08 27.86 26.13
CA TYR A 601 19.03 27.19 25.39
C TYR A 601 17.63 27.65 25.83
N VAL A 602 17.33 27.62 27.13
CA VAL A 602 15.99 27.98 27.64
C VAL A 602 15.68 29.46 27.38
N GLU A 603 16.65 30.36 27.59
CA GLU A 603 16.49 31.79 27.31
C GLU A 603 16.39 32.07 25.80
N GLY A 604 17.20 31.40 24.98
CA GLY A 604 17.13 31.49 23.52
C GLY A 604 15.77 31.05 22.98
N ASN A 605 15.26 29.92 23.44
CA ASN A 605 13.96 29.40 23.02
C ASN A 605 12.81 30.30 23.50
N TYR A 606 12.85 30.81 24.73
CA TYR A 606 11.87 31.77 25.25
C TYR A 606 11.82 33.05 24.41
N ASN A 607 12.99 33.59 24.04
CA ASN A 607 13.09 34.77 23.19
C ASN A 607 12.57 34.49 21.78
N TYR A 608 12.85 33.31 21.22
CA TYR A 608 12.30 32.89 19.94
C TYR A 608 10.77 32.81 19.97
N ILE A 609 10.20 32.15 20.98
CA ILE A 609 8.74 32.03 21.16
C ILE A 609 8.10 33.43 21.26
N THR A 610 8.62 34.29 22.14
CA THR A 610 8.01 35.60 22.43
C THR A 610 8.16 36.62 21.30
N SER A 611 9.16 36.45 20.44
CA SER A 611 9.35 37.27 19.23
C SER A 611 8.72 36.68 17.98
N ASN A 612 8.24 35.43 18.01
CA ASN A 612 7.71 34.74 16.85
C ASN A 612 6.45 35.45 16.28
N PRO A 613 6.38 35.74 14.98
CA PRO A 613 5.23 36.41 14.38
C PRO A 613 3.89 35.69 14.59
N VAL A 614 3.89 34.35 14.57
CA VAL A 614 2.69 33.53 14.77
C VAL A 614 2.20 33.68 16.21
N PHE A 615 3.12 33.69 17.18
CA PHE A 615 2.77 33.91 18.59
C PHE A 615 2.19 35.30 18.81
N LEU A 616 2.83 36.35 18.28
CA LEU A 616 2.34 37.73 18.35
C LEU A 616 0.97 37.92 17.68
N GLU A 617 0.70 37.20 16.59
CA GLU A 617 -0.62 37.18 15.96
C GLU A 617 -1.65 36.46 16.85
N ALA A 618 -1.29 35.28 17.38
CA ALA A 618 -2.17 34.47 18.22
C ALA A 618 -2.56 35.21 19.52
N GLN A 619 -1.70 36.06 20.07
CA GLN A 619 -2.03 36.90 21.23
C GLN A 619 -3.24 37.82 20.99
N LYS A 620 -3.49 38.23 19.74
CA LYS A 620 -4.63 39.09 19.34
C LYS A 620 -5.96 38.32 19.26
N ALA A 621 -5.94 36.99 19.42
CA ALA A 621 -7.15 36.17 19.37
C ALA A 621 -8.11 36.49 20.52
N LYS A 622 -9.40 36.62 20.18
CA LYS A 622 -10.49 36.97 21.12
C LYS A 622 -11.04 35.75 21.89
N SER A 623 -10.67 34.54 21.50
CA SER A 623 -11.10 33.28 22.12
C SER A 623 -10.05 32.19 21.95
N ASP A 624 -10.07 31.18 22.81
CA ASP A 624 -9.11 30.06 22.76
C ASP A 624 -9.23 29.27 21.46
N LYS A 625 -10.46 29.13 20.93
CA LYS A 625 -10.69 28.48 19.63
C LYS A 625 -10.03 29.27 18.49
N GLN A 626 -10.07 30.60 18.55
CA GLN A 626 -9.39 31.43 17.55
C GLN A 626 -7.86 31.34 17.72
N TRP A 627 -7.36 31.34 18.95
CA TRP A 627 -5.94 31.17 19.26
C TRP A 627 -5.41 29.84 18.69
N LEU A 628 -6.07 28.72 19.01
CA LEU A 628 -5.68 27.40 18.51
C LEU A 628 -5.77 27.32 16.99
N LYS A 629 -6.80 27.94 16.37
CA LYS A 629 -6.92 28.00 14.91
C LYS A 629 -5.74 28.73 14.25
N THR A 630 -5.25 29.83 14.85
CA THR A 630 -4.06 30.53 14.34
C THR A 630 -2.82 29.65 14.42
N MET A 631 -2.62 28.95 15.55
CA MET A 631 -1.51 28.01 15.73
C MET A 631 -1.57 26.85 14.73
N LEU A 632 -2.73 26.21 14.58
CA LEU A 632 -2.94 25.09 13.65
C LEU A 632 -2.76 25.51 12.18
N LYS A 633 -3.11 26.75 11.82
CA LYS A 633 -2.88 27.26 10.46
C LYS A 633 -1.39 27.35 10.15
N ALA A 634 -0.58 27.84 11.08
CA ALA A 634 0.87 27.91 10.93
C ALA A 634 1.51 26.51 10.97
N HIS A 635 1.07 25.65 11.89
CA HIS A 635 1.49 24.25 11.92
C HIS A 635 1.25 23.55 10.57
N TYR A 636 0.06 23.69 9.99
CA TYR A 636 -0.29 23.09 8.70
C TYR A 636 0.56 23.64 7.54
N ALA A 637 0.85 24.94 7.54
CA ALA A 637 1.71 25.54 6.51
C ALA A 637 3.15 25.00 6.62
N ASN A 638 3.70 24.95 7.84
CA ASN A 638 5.08 24.58 8.09
C ASN A 638 5.34 23.07 7.96
N SER A 639 4.42 22.22 8.41
CA SER A 639 4.50 20.75 8.25
C SER A 639 4.50 20.30 6.79
N ARG A 640 3.91 21.10 5.89
CA ARG A 640 3.71 20.74 4.47
C ARG A 640 4.57 21.55 3.51
N THR A 641 5.46 22.40 4.04
CA THR A 641 6.41 23.18 3.25
C THR A 641 7.76 22.48 3.30
N TYR A 642 8.33 22.14 2.15
CA TYR A 642 9.54 21.35 2.04
C TYR A 642 10.63 22.01 1.19
N SER A 643 11.87 21.81 1.60
CA SER A 643 13.09 22.04 0.84
C SER A 643 13.68 20.71 0.37
N TYR A 644 14.47 20.74 -0.71
CA TYR A 644 15.01 19.54 -1.37
C TYR A 644 16.50 19.65 -1.67
N GLN A 645 17.20 18.53 -1.52
CA GLN A 645 18.54 18.27 -2.06
C GLN A 645 18.54 16.92 -2.77
N LEU A 646 19.49 16.73 -3.69
CA LEU A 646 19.77 15.42 -4.25
C LEU A 646 21.11 14.90 -3.77
N LEU A 647 21.15 13.62 -3.48
CA LEU A 647 22.37 12.86 -3.30
C LEU A 647 22.48 11.85 -4.44
N LYS A 648 23.65 11.71 -5.04
CA LYS A 648 23.96 10.65 -6.02
C LYS A 648 25.16 9.84 -5.55
N THR A 649 25.07 8.52 -5.56
CA THR A 649 26.11 7.59 -5.09
C THR A 649 26.26 6.36 -5.97
N ASP A 650 27.42 5.71 -5.91
CA ASP A 650 27.68 4.37 -6.46
C ASP A 650 27.40 3.22 -5.46
N GLY A 651 26.89 3.55 -4.27
CA GLY A 651 26.61 2.61 -3.18
C GLY A 651 27.84 2.16 -2.39
N ASN A 652 29.02 2.67 -2.72
CA ASN A 652 30.30 2.33 -2.09
C ASN A 652 30.97 3.59 -1.49
N GLY A 653 30.18 4.59 -1.10
CA GLY A 653 30.65 5.84 -0.48
C GLY A 653 31.17 6.91 -1.44
N ALA A 654 31.21 6.67 -2.76
CA ALA A 654 31.49 7.75 -3.71
C ALA A 654 30.19 8.51 -3.99
N LEU A 655 29.96 9.56 -3.20
CA LEU A 655 28.70 10.31 -3.20
C LEU A 655 28.92 11.82 -3.40
N VAL A 656 27.91 12.46 -3.99
CA VAL A 656 27.83 13.92 -4.21
C VAL A 656 26.46 14.39 -3.74
N ILE A 657 26.42 15.49 -2.98
CA ILE A 657 25.18 16.12 -2.49
C ILE A 657 25.08 17.52 -3.11
N THR A 658 23.88 17.92 -3.52
CA THR A 658 23.63 19.27 -4.02
C THR A 658 23.42 20.28 -2.90
N ASP A 659 23.63 21.56 -3.19
CA ASP A 659 23.02 22.63 -2.40
C ASP A 659 21.48 22.50 -2.36
N THR A 660 20.85 23.18 -1.41
CA THR A 660 19.38 23.28 -1.37
C THR A 660 18.87 23.86 -2.69
N TYR A 661 17.93 23.16 -3.31
CA TYR A 661 17.32 23.58 -4.57
C TYR A 661 16.70 24.97 -4.46
N LYS A 662 16.92 25.79 -5.49
CA LYS A 662 16.26 27.08 -5.67
C LYS A 662 15.68 27.14 -7.08
N ASP A 663 14.44 27.57 -7.19
CA ASP A 663 13.83 27.84 -8.49
C ASP A 663 14.40 29.12 -9.13
N ASP A 664 13.98 29.43 -10.37
CA ASP A 664 14.40 30.62 -11.12
C ASP A 664 14.04 31.95 -10.40
N SER A 665 13.09 31.91 -9.45
CA SER A 665 12.69 33.06 -8.64
C SER A 665 13.44 33.14 -7.30
N GLY A 666 14.32 32.18 -7.01
CA GLY A 666 15.09 32.09 -5.78
C GLY A 666 14.35 31.43 -4.60
N ASN A 667 13.17 30.84 -4.82
CA ASN A 667 12.43 30.13 -3.77
C ASN A 667 13.12 28.79 -3.45
N SER A 668 13.37 28.54 -2.18
CA SER A 668 13.98 27.29 -1.69
C SER A 668 13.00 26.35 -0.96
N THR A 669 11.73 26.74 -0.89
CA THR A 669 10.68 26.00 -0.19
C THR A 669 9.45 25.87 -1.07
N PHE A 670 8.81 24.71 -1.01
CA PHE A 670 7.71 24.32 -1.91
C PHE A 670 6.57 23.73 -1.10
N PHE A 671 5.33 24.05 -1.49
CA PHE A 671 4.12 23.61 -0.82
C PHE A 671 3.16 23.02 -1.87
N PRO A 672 2.62 21.81 -1.66
CA PRO A 672 1.72 21.17 -2.62
C PRO A 672 0.32 21.80 -2.56
N SER A 673 -0.26 22.08 -3.73
CA SER A 673 -1.53 22.81 -3.84
C SER A 673 -2.63 21.97 -4.46
N SER A 674 -3.84 22.03 -3.88
CA SER A 674 -4.95 21.20 -4.33
C SER A 674 -5.58 21.75 -5.60
N GLU A 675 -5.65 20.92 -6.64
CA GLU A 675 -6.38 21.21 -7.87
C GLU A 675 -7.81 20.65 -7.82
N TRP A 676 -8.77 21.47 -8.23
CA TRP A 676 -10.18 21.07 -8.25
C TRP A 676 -10.59 20.34 -9.53
N ILE A 677 -9.80 20.43 -10.60
CA ILE A 677 -10.13 19.95 -11.94
C ILE A 677 -8.94 19.17 -12.50
N ASP A 678 -9.18 17.91 -12.87
CA ASP A 678 -8.21 17.12 -13.63
C ASP A 678 -8.26 17.49 -15.12
N SER A 679 -7.22 18.20 -15.55
CA SER A 679 -7.00 18.63 -16.94
C SER A 679 -6.86 17.47 -17.94
N THR A 680 -6.46 16.27 -17.50
CA THR A 680 -6.33 15.09 -18.38
C THR A 680 -7.69 14.54 -18.81
N LYS A 681 -8.74 14.75 -17.99
CA LYS A 681 -10.08 14.21 -18.22
C LYS A 681 -11.02 15.22 -18.90
N ILE A 682 -10.51 16.34 -19.42
CA ILE A 682 -11.31 17.36 -20.11
C ILE A 682 -12.07 16.77 -21.30
N MET A 683 -11.44 15.92 -22.12
CA MET A 683 -12.13 15.29 -23.26
C MET A 683 -13.25 14.35 -22.81
N THR A 684 -13.03 13.60 -21.72
CA THR A 684 -14.05 12.75 -21.10
C THR A 684 -15.23 13.59 -20.57
N PHE A 685 -14.94 14.73 -19.96
CA PHE A 685 -15.96 15.68 -19.49
C PHE A 685 -16.80 16.23 -20.66
N ILE A 686 -16.16 16.65 -21.75
CA ILE A 686 -16.84 17.11 -22.97
C ILE A 686 -17.69 15.99 -23.58
N ALA A 687 -17.15 14.77 -23.68
CA ALA A 687 -17.90 13.62 -24.19
C ALA A 687 -19.12 13.28 -23.32
N THR A 688 -19.00 13.42 -21.99
CA THR A 688 -20.10 13.23 -21.05
C THR A 688 -21.18 14.29 -21.23
N LEU A 689 -20.81 15.56 -21.35
CA LEU A 689 -21.77 16.63 -21.64
C LEU A 689 -22.47 16.43 -22.99
N LEU A 690 -21.72 16.01 -24.02
CA LEU A 690 -22.27 15.66 -25.33
C LEU A 690 -23.28 14.50 -25.20
N PHE A 691 -22.94 13.45 -24.47
CA PHE A 691 -23.83 12.29 -24.26
C PHE A 691 -25.10 12.68 -23.50
N CYS A 692 -25.00 13.50 -22.45
CA CYS A 692 -26.15 14.07 -21.74
C CYS A 692 -27.05 14.88 -22.69
N GLY A 693 -26.45 15.71 -23.54
CA GLY A 693 -27.18 16.46 -24.58
C GLY A 693 -27.91 15.54 -25.57
N LEU A 694 -27.27 14.46 -26.01
CA LEU A 694 -27.88 13.45 -26.89
C LEU A 694 -29.03 12.70 -26.22
N ILE A 695 -28.92 12.38 -24.92
CA ILE A 695 -30.01 11.79 -24.14
C ILE A 695 -31.21 12.73 -24.09
N VAL A 696 -31.01 14.00 -23.72
CA VAL A 696 -32.08 15.00 -23.67
C VAL A 696 -32.75 15.17 -25.04
N TYR A 697 -31.94 15.23 -26.11
CA TYR A 697 -32.42 15.27 -27.48
C TYR A 697 -33.25 14.03 -27.86
N ALA A 698 -32.76 12.83 -27.53
CA ALA A 698 -33.45 11.57 -27.82
C ALA A 698 -34.77 11.45 -27.05
N ILE A 699 -34.81 11.85 -25.77
CA ILE A 699 -36.03 11.88 -24.94
C ILE A 699 -37.06 12.83 -25.58
N TYR A 700 -36.63 14.03 -25.96
CA TYR A 700 -37.51 15.01 -26.60
C TYR A 700 -38.11 14.48 -27.91
N HIS A 701 -37.30 13.79 -28.72
CA HIS A 701 -37.74 13.26 -30.01
C HIS A 701 -38.66 12.03 -29.86
N THR A 702 -38.28 11.05 -29.03
CA THR A 702 -39.04 9.80 -28.80
C THR A 702 -40.38 10.00 -28.13
N ARG A 703 -40.53 11.04 -27.28
CA ARG A 703 -41.82 11.41 -26.70
C ARG A 703 -42.80 12.03 -27.70
N ARG A 704 -42.32 12.50 -28.86
CA ARG A 704 -43.15 13.17 -29.88
C ARG A 704 -43.39 12.33 -31.12
N LYS A 705 -42.51 11.38 -31.41
CA LYS A 705 -42.57 10.52 -32.59
C LYS A 705 -42.07 9.13 -32.25
N GLU A 706 -42.74 8.12 -32.79
CA GLU A 706 -42.21 6.76 -32.79
C GLU A 706 -40.90 6.73 -33.58
N VAL A 707 -39.87 6.15 -32.99
CA VAL A 707 -38.54 6.07 -33.59
C VAL A 707 -38.29 4.62 -34.01
N TYR A 708 -37.72 4.44 -35.20
CA TYR A 708 -37.37 3.12 -35.73
C TYR A 708 -36.33 2.41 -34.84
N ILE A 709 -36.65 1.19 -34.43
CA ILE A 709 -35.72 0.26 -33.76
C ILE A 709 -35.53 -0.94 -34.69
N ARG A 710 -34.27 -1.35 -34.91
CA ARG A 710 -33.95 -2.53 -35.73
C ARG A 710 -34.64 -3.77 -35.13
N PRO A 711 -35.39 -4.55 -35.92
CA PRO A 711 -35.96 -5.80 -35.44
C PRO A 711 -34.84 -6.81 -35.08
N ILE A 712 -34.98 -7.50 -33.96
CA ILE A 712 -34.05 -8.53 -33.50
C ILE A 712 -34.77 -9.88 -33.55
N ALA A 713 -34.23 -10.83 -34.30
CA ALA A 713 -34.89 -12.12 -34.60
C ALA A 713 -35.26 -12.88 -33.33
N GLY A 714 -34.34 -12.98 -32.35
CA GLY A 714 -34.60 -13.69 -31.09
C GLY A 714 -35.72 -13.08 -30.23
N LEU A 715 -36.02 -11.78 -30.38
CA LEU A 715 -37.11 -11.12 -29.65
C LEU A 715 -38.47 -11.33 -30.33
N HIS A 716 -38.50 -11.41 -31.65
CA HIS A 716 -39.73 -11.72 -32.39
C HIS A 716 -40.23 -13.15 -32.13
N GLU A 717 -39.31 -14.07 -31.85
CA GLU A 717 -39.62 -15.48 -31.66
C GLU A 717 -40.06 -15.81 -30.23
N ILE A 718 -40.01 -14.85 -29.30
CA ILE A 718 -40.50 -15.04 -27.93
C ILE A 718 -42.00 -15.38 -27.94
N ASP A 719 -42.82 -14.61 -28.67
CA ASP A 719 -44.27 -14.84 -28.73
C ASP A 719 -44.59 -16.20 -29.38
N ASN A 720 -43.87 -16.57 -30.44
CA ASN A 720 -44.02 -17.87 -31.10
C ASN A 720 -43.61 -19.03 -30.17
N ALA A 721 -42.49 -18.89 -29.45
CA ALA A 721 -41.98 -19.93 -28.56
C ALA A 721 -42.90 -20.15 -27.35
N ILE A 722 -43.52 -19.09 -26.82
CA ILE A 722 -44.53 -19.18 -25.76
C ILE A 722 -45.83 -19.80 -26.31
N GLY A 723 -46.27 -19.38 -27.51
CA GLY A 723 -47.44 -19.96 -28.17
C GLY A 723 -47.29 -21.47 -28.41
N ARG A 724 -46.13 -21.92 -28.90
CA ARG A 724 -45.85 -23.35 -29.07
C ARG A 724 -45.79 -24.11 -27.74
N ALA A 725 -45.21 -23.52 -26.70
CA ALA A 725 -45.20 -24.15 -25.38
C ALA A 725 -46.63 -24.33 -24.84
N THR A 726 -47.51 -23.36 -25.12
CA THR A 726 -48.95 -23.41 -24.79
C THR A 726 -49.66 -24.52 -25.58
N GLU A 727 -49.42 -24.62 -26.90
CA GLU A 727 -49.95 -25.71 -27.73
C GLU A 727 -49.50 -27.10 -27.25
N MET A 728 -48.29 -27.21 -26.70
CA MET A 728 -47.74 -28.46 -26.17
C MET A 728 -48.19 -28.79 -24.74
N GLY A 729 -48.83 -27.85 -24.03
CA GLY A 729 -49.20 -28.00 -22.62
C GLY A 729 -48.00 -28.25 -21.68
N ARG A 730 -46.82 -27.74 -22.05
CA ARG A 730 -45.54 -27.94 -21.33
C ARG A 730 -45.03 -26.59 -20.80
N PRO A 731 -44.39 -26.52 -19.62
CA PRO A 731 -43.97 -25.24 -19.04
C PRO A 731 -42.84 -24.57 -19.84
N ILE A 732 -42.70 -23.26 -19.64
CA ILE A 732 -41.51 -22.49 -20.05
C ILE A 732 -40.55 -22.32 -18.86
N MET A 733 -39.26 -22.20 -19.14
CA MET A 733 -38.24 -21.97 -18.11
C MET A 733 -37.43 -20.70 -18.40
N PHE A 734 -37.22 -19.85 -17.39
CA PHE A 734 -36.38 -18.67 -17.48
C PHE A 734 -35.17 -18.81 -16.56
N VAL A 735 -33.96 -18.70 -17.11
CA VAL A 735 -32.71 -18.87 -16.37
C VAL A 735 -31.92 -17.56 -16.44
N PRO A 736 -31.77 -16.82 -15.31
CA PRO A 736 -31.18 -15.49 -15.28
C PRO A 736 -29.63 -15.45 -15.26
N GLY A 737 -28.98 -16.61 -15.18
CA GLY A 737 -27.52 -16.70 -15.05
C GLY A 737 -27.00 -16.37 -13.64
N TRP A 738 -25.70 -16.06 -13.55
CA TRP A 738 -24.87 -15.93 -12.33
C TRP A 738 -24.78 -14.53 -11.74
N GLY A 739 -25.35 -13.53 -12.41
CA GLY A 739 -25.18 -12.14 -11.98
C GLY A 739 -25.93 -11.85 -10.67
N SER A 740 -25.41 -10.88 -9.90
CA SER A 740 -26.06 -10.33 -8.72
C SER A 740 -26.73 -8.99 -9.03
N LEU A 741 -27.36 -8.35 -8.03
CA LEU A 741 -28.11 -7.09 -8.21
C LEU A 741 -27.24 -5.90 -8.66
N GLY A 742 -25.93 -5.96 -8.45
CA GLY A 742 -24.99 -4.94 -8.92
C GLY A 742 -24.69 -5.01 -10.41
N ASP A 743 -25.00 -6.13 -11.06
CA ASP A 743 -24.64 -6.37 -12.46
C ASP A 743 -25.73 -5.84 -13.40
N VAL A 744 -25.34 -5.00 -14.35
CA VAL A 744 -26.24 -4.42 -15.36
C VAL A 744 -26.95 -5.51 -16.16
N CYS A 745 -26.25 -6.62 -16.41
CA CYS A 745 -26.75 -7.80 -17.11
C CYS A 745 -27.93 -8.47 -16.37
N THR A 746 -27.86 -8.57 -15.03
CA THR A 746 -28.94 -9.11 -14.20
C THR A 746 -30.17 -8.22 -14.24
N ILE A 747 -29.97 -6.89 -14.15
CA ILE A 747 -31.08 -5.93 -14.23
C ILE A 747 -31.79 -6.06 -15.58
N ALA A 748 -31.04 -6.13 -16.68
CA ALA A 748 -31.60 -6.34 -18.01
C ALA A 748 -32.36 -7.67 -18.13
N SER A 749 -31.81 -8.76 -17.57
CA SER A 749 -32.48 -10.06 -17.48
C SER A 749 -33.83 -9.97 -16.77
N MET A 750 -33.88 -9.30 -15.60
CA MET A 750 -35.10 -9.13 -14.83
C MET A 750 -36.17 -8.31 -15.57
N MET A 751 -35.75 -7.31 -16.35
CA MET A 751 -36.68 -6.55 -17.21
C MET A 751 -37.28 -7.43 -18.32
N ILE A 752 -36.50 -8.35 -18.89
CA ILE A 752 -36.98 -9.31 -19.89
C ILE A 752 -37.91 -10.34 -19.22
N LEU A 753 -37.56 -10.84 -18.03
CA LEU A 753 -38.41 -11.74 -17.24
C LEU A 753 -39.80 -11.12 -17.01
N SER A 754 -39.87 -9.82 -16.69
CA SER A 754 -41.15 -9.12 -16.54
C SER A 754 -42.04 -9.24 -17.79
N GLN A 755 -41.46 -9.06 -18.98
CA GLN A 755 -42.20 -9.15 -20.24
C GLN A 755 -42.61 -10.58 -20.58
N ILE A 756 -41.71 -11.55 -20.37
CA ILE A 756 -42.00 -12.98 -20.58
C ILE A 756 -43.06 -13.46 -19.61
N ALA A 757 -43.03 -13.02 -18.35
CA ALA A 757 -44.03 -13.35 -17.34
C ALA A 757 -45.42 -12.79 -17.69
N LYS A 758 -45.51 -11.56 -18.21
CA LYS A 758 -46.79 -11.01 -18.70
C LYS A 758 -47.36 -11.87 -19.82
N LYS A 759 -46.52 -12.25 -20.79
CA LYS A 759 -46.93 -13.15 -21.88
C LYS A 759 -47.33 -14.52 -21.36
N ALA A 760 -46.58 -15.10 -20.43
CA ALA A 760 -46.93 -16.37 -19.80
C ALA A 760 -48.31 -16.33 -19.13
N ALA A 761 -48.62 -15.23 -18.43
CA ALA A 761 -49.93 -15.01 -17.82
C ALA A 761 -51.06 -14.85 -18.87
N GLU A 762 -50.81 -14.11 -19.96
CA GLU A 762 -51.76 -13.93 -21.07
C GLU A 762 -52.11 -15.28 -21.75
N PHE A 763 -51.13 -16.16 -21.91
CA PHE A 763 -51.29 -17.47 -22.56
C PHE A 763 -51.64 -18.63 -21.61
N ASP A 764 -51.83 -18.37 -20.31
CA ASP A 764 -52.13 -19.39 -19.29
C ASP A 764 -51.08 -20.51 -19.19
N ILE A 765 -49.79 -20.15 -19.21
CA ILE A 765 -48.69 -21.11 -19.16
C ILE A 765 -47.82 -20.93 -17.92
N ARG A 766 -47.45 -22.06 -17.30
CA ARG A 766 -46.57 -22.12 -16.13
C ARG A 766 -45.14 -21.71 -16.49
N ILE A 767 -44.57 -20.78 -15.70
CA ILE A 767 -43.19 -20.28 -15.84
C ILE A 767 -42.34 -20.75 -14.66
N ILE A 768 -41.28 -21.50 -14.93
CA ILE A 768 -40.32 -21.99 -13.93
C ILE A 768 -39.05 -21.13 -14.00
N SER A 769 -38.58 -20.58 -12.88
CA SER A 769 -37.39 -19.73 -12.85
C SER A 769 -36.44 -20.14 -11.73
N PRO A 770 -35.40 -20.96 -12.03
CA PRO A 770 -34.36 -21.31 -11.05
C PRO A 770 -33.32 -20.20 -10.90
N HIS A 771 -33.00 -19.83 -9.66
CA HIS A 771 -32.02 -18.78 -9.31
C HIS A 771 -30.82 -19.32 -8.51
N CYS A 772 -29.65 -18.72 -8.70
CA CYS A 772 -28.41 -19.03 -7.96
C CYS A 772 -28.02 -17.98 -6.92
N ASP A 773 -28.65 -16.80 -6.93
CA ASP A 773 -28.36 -15.67 -6.03
C ASP A 773 -29.56 -15.38 -5.12
N TYR A 774 -29.30 -15.21 -3.81
CA TYR A 774 -30.32 -15.03 -2.78
C TYR A 774 -30.89 -13.61 -2.71
N LEU A 775 -30.22 -12.62 -3.31
CA LEU A 775 -30.69 -11.24 -3.42
C LEU A 775 -31.54 -11.03 -4.68
N VAL A 776 -31.21 -11.71 -5.78
CA VAL A 776 -31.97 -11.64 -7.05
C VAL A 776 -33.31 -12.38 -6.93
N LEU A 777 -33.36 -13.49 -6.18
CA LEU A 777 -34.56 -14.33 -6.08
C LEU A 777 -35.82 -13.55 -5.61
N PRO A 778 -35.81 -12.81 -4.48
CA PRO A 778 -36.99 -12.05 -4.05
C PRO A 778 -37.45 -11.02 -5.09
N MET A 779 -36.52 -10.38 -5.79
CA MET A 779 -36.83 -9.42 -6.86
C MET A 779 -37.53 -10.12 -8.03
N ALA A 780 -37.05 -11.29 -8.44
CA ALA A 780 -37.68 -12.06 -9.51
C ALA A 780 -39.12 -12.49 -9.12
N GLN A 781 -39.34 -12.91 -7.88
CA GLN A 781 -40.66 -13.25 -7.36
C GLN A 781 -41.63 -12.06 -7.43
N GLU A 782 -41.19 -10.88 -6.99
CA GLU A 782 -41.99 -9.65 -7.03
C GLU A 782 -42.30 -9.21 -8.46
N ILE A 783 -41.32 -9.32 -9.38
CA ILE A 783 -41.49 -8.97 -10.79
C ILE A 783 -42.53 -9.88 -11.47
N VAL A 784 -42.44 -11.19 -11.26
CA VAL A 784 -43.39 -12.13 -11.86
C VAL A 784 -44.77 -11.96 -11.23
N GLN A 785 -44.87 -11.78 -9.91
CA GLN A 785 -46.15 -11.51 -9.25
C GLN A 785 -46.82 -10.23 -9.78
N SER A 786 -46.05 -9.16 -9.95
CA SER A 786 -46.51 -7.90 -10.50
C SER A 786 -46.97 -8.06 -11.95
N ALA A 787 -46.18 -8.76 -12.78
CA ALA A 787 -46.52 -9.06 -14.16
C ALA A 787 -47.85 -9.83 -14.30
N PHE A 788 -48.06 -10.87 -13.48
CA PHE A 788 -49.31 -11.64 -13.47
C PHE A 788 -50.50 -10.80 -12.98
N SER A 789 -50.27 -9.92 -11.99
CA SER A 789 -51.29 -9.03 -11.45
C SER A 789 -51.72 -7.94 -12.44
N GLU A 790 -50.78 -7.39 -13.22
CA GLU A 790 -51.07 -6.42 -14.28
C GLU A 790 -51.99 -7.00 -15.37
N VAL A 791 -51.86 -8.29 -15.69
CA VAL A 791 -52.72 -9.02 -16.65
C VAL A 791 -54.04 -9.47 -16.00
N GLY A 792 -54.20 -9.26 -14.69
CA GLY A 792 -55.41 -9.63 -13.94
C GLY A 792 -55.50 -11.11 -13.57
N ARG A 793 -54.37 -11.83 -13.58
CA ARG A 793 -54.28 -13.28 -13.26
C ARG A 793 -53.36 -13.56 -12.08
N SER A 794 -53.55 -12.83 -10.98
CA SER A 794 -52.79 -13.03 -9.74
C SER A 794 -53.00 -14.43 -9.14
N ASP A 795 -54.09 -15.13 -9.49
CA ASP A 795 -54.42 -16.48 -9.06
C ASP A 795 -53.53 -17.56 -9.71
N ALA A 796 -52.95 -17.28 -10.88
CA ALA A 796 -52.07 -18.20 -11.60
C ALA A 796 -50.59 -18.09 -11.17
N PHE A 797 -50.24 -17.14 -10.29
CA PHE A 797 -48.89 -16.98 -9.78
C PHE A 797 -48.60 -18.01 -8.66
N ASP A 798 -47.55 -18.82 -8.84
CA ASP A 798 -47.00 -19.68 -7.79
C ASP A 798 -45.57 -19.25 -7.43
N GLN A 799 -45.37 -18.86 -6.17
CA GLN A 799 -44.05 -18.49 -5.66
C GLN A 799 -43.07 -19.67 -5.67
N ASN A 800 -43.56 -20.92 -5.58
CA ASN A 800 -42.72 -22.12 -5.58
C ASN A 800 -42.09 -22.41 -6.94
N ASP A 801 -42.57 -21.80 -8.03
CA ASP A 801 -41.98 -21.93 -9.36
C ASP A 801 -40.76 -21.02 -9.56
N ILE A 802 -40.51 -20.09 -8.63
CA ILE A 802 -39.39 -19.17 -8.66
C ILE A 802 -38.56 -19.39 -7.38
N PHE A 803 -37.48 -20.14 -7.49
CA PHE A 803 -36.79 -20.70 -6.32
C PHE A 803 -35.27 -20.72 -6.45
N TYR A 804 -34.60 -20.83 -5.29
CA TYR A 804 -33.16 -20.97 -5.19
C TYR A 804 -32.71 -22.41 -5.40
N VAL A 805 -31.66 -22.63 -6.19
CA VAL A 805 -31.07 -23.96 -6.42
C VAL A 805 -29.74 -24.10 -5.68
N SER A 806 -28.73 -23.32 -6.07
CA SER A 806 -27.39 -23.33 -5.45
C SER A 806 -26.59 -22.11 -5.88
N GLY A 807 -25.70 -21.62 -5.01
CA GLY A 807 -24.73 -20.56 -5.29
C GLY A 807 -23.42 -21.07 -5.89
N ASP A 808 -23.32 -22.38 -6.15
CA ASP A 808 -22.17 -23.02 -6.79
C ASP A 808 -22.47 -23.39 -8.25
N GLN A 809 -21.49 -23.14 -9.14
CA GLN A 809 -21.63 -23.20 -10.59
C GLN A 809 -22.29 -24.49 -11.15
N PHE A 810 -21.60 -25.60 -10.96
CA PHE A 810 -22.04 -26.89 -11.51
C PHE A 810 -23.22 -27.51 -10.75
N PRO A 811 -23.35 -27.36 -9.42
CA PRO A 811 -24.58 -27.74 -8.72
C PRO A 811 -25.83 -27.04 -9.24
N PHE A 812 -25.76 -25.72 -9.50
CA PHE A 812 -26.86 -24.99 -10.14
C PHE A 812 -27.17 -25.54 -11.53
N CYS A 813 -26.15 -25.70 -12.39
CA CYS A 813 -26.31 -26.29 -13.72
C CYS A 813 -26.97 -27.69 -13.69
N ALA A 814 -26.50 -28.57 -12.80
CA ALA A 814 -27.07 -29.91 -12.63
C ALA A 814 -28.54 -29.86 -12.18
N GLY A 815 -28.87 -28.93 -11.28
CA GLY A 815 -30.25 -28.69 -10.85
C GLY A 815 -31.16 -28.24 -11.99
N VAL A 816 -30.72 -27.22 -12.76
CA VAL A 816 -31.45 -26.70 -13.93
C VAL A 816 -31.61 -27.78 -15.02
N ASN A 817 -30.57 -28.54 -15.32
CA ASN A 817 -30.64 -29.66 -16.27
C ASN A 817 -31.64 -30.72 -15.80
N GLY A 818 -31.60 -31.07 -14.51
CA GLY A 818 -32.55 -32.00 -13.91
C GLY A 818 -34.00 -31.50 -14.00
N ILE A 819 -34.26 -30.20 -13.85
CA ILE A 819 -35.58 -29.59 -14.04
C ILE A 819 -36.00 -29.68 -15.51
N THR A 820 -35.12 -29.27 -16.42
CA THR A 820 -35.36 -29.26 -17.88
C THR A 820 -35.88 -30.61 -18.38
N VAL A 821 -35.23 -31.70 -17.95
CA VAL A 821 -35.58 -33.07 -18.34
C VAL A 821 -36.85 -33.57 -17.62
N ARG A 822 -36.99 -33.33 -16.30
CA ARG A 822 -38.12 -33.86 -15.51
C ARG A 822 -39.45 -33.21 -15.87
N GLU A 823 -39.47 -31.89 -15.97
CA GLU A 823 -40.67 -31.12 -16.30
C GLU A 823 -40.95 -31.14 -17.81
N ARG A 824 -40.02 -31.70 -18.61
CA ARG A 824 -40.05 -31.64 -20.07
C ARG A 824 -40.32 -30.20 -20.49
N VAL A 825 -39.42 -29.28 -20.21
CA VAL A 825 -39.63 -27.86 -20.56
C VAL A 825 -39.76 -27.72 -22.09
N ALA A 826 -40.71 -26.92 -22.59
CA ALA A 826 -40.91 -26.71 -24.02
C ALA A 826 -40.11 -25.54 -24.59
N THR A 827 -39.86 -24.51 -23.78
CA THR A 827 -39.07 -23.34 -24.18
C THR A 827 -38.19 -22.92 -23.01
N VAL A 828 -36.90 -22.68 -23.27
CA VAL A 828 -35.95 -22.16 -22.29
C VAL A 828 -35.41 -20.80 -22.72
N PHE A 829 -35.49 -19.83 -21.82
CA PHE A 829 -34.90 -18.51 -21.96
C PHE A 829 -33.64 -18.43 -21.09
N TYR A 830 -32.46 -18.40 -21.70
CA TYR A 830 -31.19 -18.21 -21.00
C TYR A 830 -30.77 -16.74 -21.09
N MET A 831 -31.13 -15.92 -20.10
CA MET A 831 -31.00 -14.47 -20.20
C MET A 831 -30.13 -13.96 -19.05
N GLY A 832 -28.86 -13.61 -19.31
CA GLY A 832 -28.00 -13.03 -18.27
C GLY A 832 -26.52 -13.40 -18.41
N TYR A 833 -25.80 -13.40 -17.29
CA TYR A 833 -24.37 -13.70 -17.27
C TYR A 833 -24.15 -15.20 -17.06
N PHE A 834 -23.45 -15.85 -17.99
CA PHE A 834 -23.15 -17.28 -17.90
C PHE A 834 -21.64 -17.52 -17.95
N ASN A 835 -21.23 -18.67 -17.44
CA ASN A 835 -19.86 -19.17 -17.52
C ASN A 835 -19.86 -20.52 -18.28
N ALA A 836 -18.86 -21.36 -18.00
CA ALA A 836 -18.64 -22.65 -18.67
C ALA A 836 -19.85 -23.62 -18.65
N GLU A 837 -20.82 -23.41 -17.77
CA GLU A 837 -22.06 -24.21 -17.71
C GLU A 837 -23.02 -23.96 -18.88
N ALA A 838 -22.86 -22.85 -19.62
CA ALA A 838 -23.73 -22.48 -20.73
C ALA A 838 -23.96 -23.65 -21.71
N LEU A 839 -22.87 -24.30 -22.14
CA LEU A 839 -22.93 -25.42 -23.08
C LEU A 839 -23.66 -26.65 -22.51
N LEU A 840 -23.50 -26.92 -21.21
CA LEU A 840 -24.16 -28.06 -20.56
C LEU A 840 -25.66 -27.82 -20.40
N LEU A 841 -26.05 -26.58 -20.12
CA LEU A 841 -27.44 -26.17 -20.04
C LEU A 841 -28.13 -26.33 -21.40
N THR A 842 -27.50 -25.80 -22.44
CA THR A 842 -28.14 -25.71 -23.75
C THR A 842 -28.19 -27.05 -24.50
N GLU A 843 -27.17 -27.89 -24.34
CA GLU A 843 -27.20 -29.26 -24.87
C GLU A 843 -28.31 -30.08 -24.22
N THR A 844 -28.56 -29.89 -22.92
CA THR A 844 -29.67 -30.55 -22.22
C THR A 844 -31.04 -30.04 -22.73
N GLY A 845 -31.18 -28.74 -22.96
CA GLY A 845 -32.37 -28.15 -23.57
C GLY A 845 -32.65 -28.71 -24.96
N ASN A 846 -31.61 -28.86 -25.77
CA ASN A 846 -31.70 -29.45 -27.12
C ASN A 846 -32.14 -30.93 -27.06
N GLN A 847 -31.55 -31.71 -26.14
CA GLN A 847 -31.95 -33.11 -25.91
C GLN A 847 -33.40 -33.25 -25.41
N ALA A 848 -33.90 -32.28 -24.64
CA ALA A 848 -35.29 -32.21 -24.20
C ALA A 848 -36.27 -31.74 -25.30
N GLY A 849 -35.73 -31.33 -26.46
CA GLY A 849 -36.48 -30.79 -27.59
C GLY A 849 -37.10 -29.41 -27.30
N ALA A 850 -36.50 -28.64 -26.40
CA ALA A 850 -36.96 -27.30 -26.06
C ALA A 850 -36.48 -26.28 -27.10
N ILE A 851 -37.32 -25.28 -27.41
CA ILE A 851 -36.85 -24.08 -28.12
C ILE A 851 -35.99 -23.26 -27.16
N GLN A 852 -34.83 -22.82 -27.60
CA GLN A 852 -33.87 -22.12 -26.75
C GLN A 852 -33.58 -20.72 -27.30
N ILE A 853 -33.89 -19.72 -26.48
CA ILE A 853 -33.57 -18.32 -26.77
C ILE A 853 -32.61 -17.83 -25.69
N ALA A 854 -31.40 -17.51 -26.10
CA ALA A 854 -30.34 -17.08 -25.22
C ALA A 854 -29.99 -15.61 -25.40
N ALA A 855 -29.50 -14.96 -24.36
CA ALA A 855 -28.94 -13.64 -24.40
C ALA A 855 -27.87 -13.49 -23.32
N THR A 856 -26.69 -13.02 -23.72
CA THR A 856 -25.60 -12.76 -22.78
C THR A 856 -24.66 -11.69 -23.34
N ASP A 857 -24.03 -10.97 -22.42
CA ASP A 857 -22.93 -10.06 -22.69
C ASP A 857 -21.55 -10.69 -22.40
N ALA A 858 -21.51 -11.94 -21.93
CA ALA A 858 -20.27 -12.67 -21.69
C ALA A 858 -19.61 -13.09 -23.02
N ILE A 859 -18.54 -12.38 -23.40
CA ILE A 859 -17.78 -12.59 -24.66
C ILE A 859 -17.36 -14.06 -24.84
N THR A 860 -16.99 -14.73 -23.75
CA THR A 860 -16.52 -16.12 -23.76
C THR A 860 -17.62 -17.16 -23.95
N GLN A 861 -18.88 -16.82 -23.69
CA GLN A 861 -20.00 -17.78 -23.77
C GLN A 861 -20.87 -17.62 -25.02
N ILE A 862 -20.85 -16.45 -25.67
CA ILE A 862 -21.59 -16.19 -26.91
C ILE A 862 -21.41 -17.31 -27.95
N PRO A 863 -20.20 -17.85 -28.22
CA PRO A 863 -20.02 -18.94 -29.19
C PRO A 863 -20.81 -20.21 -28.83
N PHE A 864 -20.96 -20.54 -27.56
CA PHE A 864 -21.72 -21.72 -27.13
C PHE A 864 -23.22 -21.52 -27.37
N PHE A 865 -23.77 -20.35 -27.01
CA PHE A 865 -25.18 -20.06 -27.27
C PHE A 865 -25.49 -20.01 -28.76
N ILE A 866 -24.64 -19.37 -29.58
CA ILE A 866 -24.83 -19.33 -31.04
C ILE A 866 -24.88 -20.74 -31.65
N THR A 867 -24.09 -21.68 -31.11
CA THR A 867 -23.99 -23.03 -31.67
C THR A 867 -25.04 -24.01 -31.17
N THR A 868 -25.69 -23.73 -30.04
CA THR A 868 -26.58 -24.69 -29.35
C THR A 868 -27.99 -24.18 -29.07
N CYS A 869 -28.27 -22.90 -29.28
CA CYS A 869 -29.60 -22.31 -29.17
C CYS A 869 -30.17 -21.93 -30.54
N ASP A 870 -31.51 -21.89 -30.65
CA ASP A 870 -32.20 -21.47 -31.86
C ASP A 870 -31.97 -19.98 -32.16
N TYR A 871 -31.97 -19.15 -31.11
CA TYR A 871 -31.71 -17.71 -31.22
C TYR A 871 -30.79 -17.23 -30.09
N THR A 872 -29.84 -16.37 -30.43
CA THR A 872 -28.91 -15.76 -29.47
C THR A 872 -28.86 -14.24 -29.67
N LEU A 873 -29.15 -13.49 -28.61
CA LEU A 873 -28.92 -12.04 -28.55
C LEU A 873 -27.49 -11.78 -28.10
N ILE A 874 -26.76 -10.99 -28.87
CA ILE A 874 -25.32 -10.77 -28.65
C ILE A 874 -25.08 -9.40 -28.03
N GLY A 875 -24.50 -9.37 -26.82
CA GLY A 875 -23.99 -8.14 -26.20
C GLY A 875 -25.04 -7.03 -26.12
N GLU A 876 -24.93 -5.99 -26.95
CA GLU A 876 -25.86 -4.84 -26.92
C GLU A 876 -27.32 -5.20 -27.22
N GLU A 877 -27.56 -6.27 -27.99
CA GLU A 877 -28.92 -6.71 -28.31
C GLU A 877 -29.67 -7.18 -27.06
N PHE A 878 -28.95 -7.74 -26.09
CA PHE A 878 -29.49 -8.12 -24.80
C PHE A 878 -29.93 -6.89 -23.99
N TYR A 879 -29.10 -5.86 -23.94
CA TYR A 879 -29.43 -4.61 -23.24
C TYR A 879 -30.56 -3.82 -23.93
N ALA A 880 -30.67 -3.92 -25.25
CA ALA A 880 -31.74 -3.30 -26.02
C ALA A 880 -33.09 -4.05 -25.92
N ALA A 881 -33.10 -5.31 -25.45
CA ALA A 881 -34.28 -6.17 -25.46
C ALA A 881 -35.44 -5.61 -24.64
N SER A 882 -35.18 -5.02 -23.47
CA SER A 882 -36.23 -4.44 -22.63
C SER A 882 -36.89 -3.22 -23.28
N ALA A 883 -36.10 -2.36 -23.93
CA ALA A 883 -36.60 -1.22 -24.71
C ALA A 883 -37.43 -1.69 -25.92
N TYR A 884 -37.00 -2.78 -26.56
CA TYR A 884 -37.67 -3.37 -27.70
C TYR A 884 -39.03 -3.97 -27.35
N LEU A 885 -39.09 -4.77 -26.27
CA LEU A 885 -40.30 -5.47 -25.82
C LEU A 885 -41.32 -4.52 -25.18
N SER A 886 -40.88 -3.64 -24.28
CA SER A 886 -41.79 -2.73 -23.57
C SER A 886 -42.26 -1.52 -24.40
N ARG A 887 -41.52 -1.17 -25.46
CA ARG A 887 -41.71 0.05 -26.26
C ARG A 887 -41.79 1.34 -25.43
N ASN A 888 -41.22 1.33 -24.21
CA ASN A 888 -41.23 2.49 -23.33
C ASN A 888 -40.37 3.63 -23.93
N PRO A 889 -40.92 4.83 -24.18
CA PRO A 889 -40.19 5.95 -24.75
C PRO A 889 -38.87 6.28 -24.03
N GLU A 890 -38.79 6.08 -22.71
CA GLU A 890 -37.60 6.36 -21.92
C GLU A 890 -36.46 5.39 -22.25
N LEU A 891 -36.75 4.09 -22.31
CA LEU A 891 -35.76 3.07 -22.66
C LEU A 891 -35.34 3.18 -24.14
N VAL A 892 -36.30 3.47 -25.02
CA VAL A 892 -36.02 3.69 -26.46
C VAL A 892 -35.13 4.93 -26.67
N SER A 893 -35.33 5.97 -25.85
CA SER A 893 -34.50 7.19 -25.92
C SER A 893 -33.05 6.95 -25.54
N MET A 894 -32.79 6.13 -24.52
CA MET A 894 -31.45 5.75 -24.10
C MET A 894 -30.73 4.97 -25.20
N LEU A 895 -31.42 3.98 -25.80
CA LEU A 895 -30.89 3.21 -26.93
C LEU A 895 -30.48 4.12 -28.10
N LYS A 896 -31.33 5.09 -28.45
CA LYS A 896 -31.04 6.04 -29.53
C LYS A 896 -29.89 6.99 -29.23
N ALA A 897 -29.80 7.49 -27.99
CA ALA A 897 -28.69 8.34 -27.58
C ALA A 897 -27.35 7.58 -27.67
N GLN A 898 -27.34 6.30 -27.27
CA GLN A 898 -26.17 5.43 -27.40
C GLN A 898 -25.78 5.20 -28.86
N ASP A 899 -26.74 4.96 -29.75
CA ASP A 899 -26.49 4.81 -31.20
C ASP A 899 -25.88 6.09 -31.82
N TYR A 900 -26.43 7.26 -31.49
CA TYR A 900 -25.88 8.54 -31.95
C TYR A 900 -24.46 8.78 -31.43
N PHE A 901 -24.21 8.44 -30.17
CA PHE A 901 -22.89 8.58 -29.58
C PHE A 901 -21.86 7.64 -30.23
N LYS A 902 -22.23 6.37 -30.49
CA LYS A 902 -21.38 5.42 -31.24
C LYS A 902 -21.06 5.94 -32.63
N LEU A 903 -22.02 6.52 -33.34
CA LEU A 903 -21.78 7.10 -34.67
C LEU A 903 -20.73 8.22 -34.60
N ILE A 904 -20.84 9.11 -33.61
CA ILE A 904 -19.85 10.18 -33.39
C ILE A 904 -18.48 9.58 -33.08
N MET A 905 -18.41 8.56 -32.23
CA MET A 905 -17.16 7.85 -31.92
C MET A 905 -16.52 7.25 -33.17
N VAL A 906 -17.31 6.63 -34.07
CA VAL A 906 -16.81 6.12 -35.35
C VAL A 906 -16.22 7.24 -36.21
N ILE A 907 -16.89 8.39 -36.30
CA ILE A 907 -16.40 9.55 -37.05
C ILE A 907 -15.07 10.07 -36.45
N VAL A 908 -15.02 10.22 -35.12
CA VAL A 908 -13.82 10.63 -34.38
C VAL A 908 -12.65 9.67 -34.62
N MET A 909 -12.90 8.36 -34.57
CA MET A 909 -11.89 7.34 -34.84
C MET A 909 -11.39 7.39 -36.29
N VAL A 910 -12.27 7.58 -37.28
CA VAL A 910 -11.88 7.70 -38.69
C VAL A 910 -11.01 8.94 -38.90
N ILE A 911 -11.40 10.09 -38.34
CA ILE A 911 -10.60 11.32 -38.40
C ILE A 911 -9.23 11.10 -37.74
N GLY A 912 -9.21 10.51 -36.54
CA GLY A 912 -7.97 10.18 -35.83
C GLY A 912 -7.06 9.25 -36.61
N THR A 913 -7.61 8.25 -37.29
CA THR A 913 -6.86 7.32 -38.14
C THR A 913 -6.21 8.03 -39.33
N VAL A 914 -6.95 8.92 -40.01
CA VAL A 914 -6.43 9.71 -41.13
C VAL A 914 -5.32 10.65 -40.68
N LEU A 915 -5.52 11.38 -39.57
CA LEU A 915 -4.50 12.28 -39.01
C LEU A 915 -3.25 11.52 -38.54
N SER A 916 -3.42 10.35 -37.92
CA SER A 916 -2.32 9.45 -37.53
C SER A 916 -1.48 9.03 -38.73
N THR A 917 -2.13 8.68 -39.84
CA THR A 917 -1.47 8.27 -41.08
C THR A 917 -0.61 9.39 -41.67
N LEU A 918 -0.97 10.65 -41.42
CA LEU A 918 -0.20 11.83 -41.83
C LEU A 918 0.87 12.25 -40.80
N HIS A 919 1.11 11.44 -39.76
CA HIS A 919 2.00 11.72 -38.63
C HIS A 919 1.64 12.99 -37.84
N ILE A 920 0.36 13.39 -37.85
CA ILE A 920 -0.15 14.51 -37.04
C ILE A 920 -0.62 13.94 -35.70
N THR A 921 0.26 13.95 -34.69
CA THR A 921 0.02 13.31 -33.39
C THR A 921 -0.76 14.18 -32.39
N THR A 922 -0.94 15.47 -32.67
CA THR A 922 -1.61 16.43 -31.75
C THR A 922 -3.03 16.03 -31.38
N TYR A 923 -3.79 15.46 -32.33
CA TYR A 923 -5.17 15.04 -32.12
C TYR A 923 -5.27 13.83 -31.19
N ILE A 924 -4.37 12.85 -31.36
CA ILE A 924 -4.34 11.63 -30.54
C ILE A 924 -3.88 11.97 -29.12
N ASN A 925 -2.88 12.84 -29.00
CA ASN A 925 -2.35 13.31 -27.71
C ASN A 925 -3.36 14.13 -26.88
N ALA A 926 -4.50 14.53 -27.46
CA ALA A 926 -5.56 15.24 -26.75
C ALA A 926 -6.53 14.28 -26.04
N PHE A 927 -6.58 13.02 -26.45
CA PHE A 927 -7.35 12.00 -25.75
C PHE A 927 -6.52 11.44 -24.59
N PRO A 928 -7.16 11.13 -23.45
CA PRO A 928 -6.47 10.43 -22.37
C PRO A 928 -5.99 9.08 -22.91
N VAL A 929 -4.68 8.87 -22.89
CA VAL A 929 -4.06 7.56 -23.15
C VAL A 929 -3.88 6.95 -21.77
N GLU A 930 -4.65 5.91 -21.47
CA GLU A 930 -4.42 5.05 -20.29
C GLU A 930 -3.45 3.92 -20.61
#